data_AF-A0A954PD33-F1
#
_entry.id   AF-A0A954PD33-F1
#
_cell.length_a   1.000
_cell.length_b   1.000
_cell.length_c   1.000
_cell.angle_alpha   90.00
_cell.angle_beta   90.00
_cell.angle_gamma   90.00
#
_symmetry.space_group_name_H-M   'P 1'
#
loop_
_entity.id
_entity.type
_entity.pdbx_description
1 polymer ?
#
loop_
_entity_poly.entity_id
_entity_poly.type
_entity_poly.pdbx_seq_one_letter_code
_entity_poly.pdbx_strand_id
1 'polypeptide(L)'
;MNPIIPVCIGLFFLTSPSLAWCQSSKSYSAPKSHLLQLVDELGSGLSEGTSSGTKTALPQIDEEEIRSAVRTTEPLSADLERQSFVLPEGFEIELVASEPDIAKPMNLAFDSKGRLWVSSSAEYPYPAAEGEGKDTIKVIEDADGDGIFERITTFADGLNIPIGLYPYADGVVCYSIPNIWFLRDTDGDGHCDRREILYGPFDYSRDTHGMCNGFRRGFDGWLYACHGFNNRSTVSGRDGHSVTMSSGNTFRIKLDGSRIEHFTKGQVNPFGMAMDTFGDLFTADCHTKPITLLIQGGEYEGFGRPHDGLGFVPNVMEHLHGSTAIGGIALYQASQFPSEYLGNSFGGNVMTSRVNRNSIEHVGSTVRAHQEADFVVSRDPWFRPVDLQVGPDGALYIADFYNRIIGHYEVALDHPGRDRHRGRIWRVVFRGHQEANRNASLTATKDTDSLKSALAKLSSNNLIVRQLATDQIVDNVGQAAIEALNGKLNSEVSGEARVQLLWALYRLDALTEAQLIASASDANELVRAHVQQLVGSMNQLDTATQEIVLNGLNDTSPMVQRFAAIAAGKQPSERLALQLLEVLQRVPSEDLHLRHALRISLRDQLAQNAQFFETVTKRIGENSIVSLADICLGIRKEFAADFVVTHFRNLGSLSPRKLEEYAQYLAQYASPNQIPEIVDLLQDQVSPKLKLQDDLIRSVLLGLAQRKHGMIPEVQTWAEQIARECLGLKGDAVAETTPATLEWRALDGTSGQSVAVWQVTTVRNSADGLTSTPLFSSFPNGETRTGVYRSDTFELPSSFSFYLAGHDGVPAQPLQGLNLVRIRDAVTEVVLKQWSPPRNDTAQLISWVTDEFAGRRAFVELVDGDSGQAYAWLAAGRFSVEGLNPGLDLQDKLRGAQLVADFQLKSLRDDVRKMLLNPKTPRELSRGLGRALAKLEPMAVREALAESLAVVGVDLLTRSELVDSLAAEAAESDHQLIKKVMLVATSGEQKRIALALASDRPGVQLLIELIEQGVASPRLLVDASTRDKVDRLASPEQIQSVTQLISDLPNEDAAILASIDQLKTLVSSKAGDEARGKLIFVKNCSACHQLAGQGTAVGPNLDGIGSRGLERLLEDVWLPNRNVDAAFRSTVLLLSDGSVMSGFVKSDEGPQILLVDNTGRELRVSQDEVEDRKTVRTSPMPANFHETLMQSDAADLFEYLLSLVK
;
A
#
# COMPACT_ATOMS: atom_id res chain seq x y z
N MET A 1 -17.49 -21.91 -5.27
CA MET A 1 -17.58 -20.77 -4.33
C MET A 1 -16.15 -20.30 -4.10
N ASN A 2 -15.68 -19.41 -4.96
CA ASN A 2 -14.31 -18.88 -4.94
C ASN A 2 -14.35 -17.45 -4.39
N PRO A 3 -13.45 -17.07 -3.45
CA PRO A 3 -13.23 -15.68 -3.12
C PRO A 3 -12.31 -15.06 -4.17
N ILE A 4 -12.77 -13.97 -4.79
CA ILE A 4 -11.96 -13.15 -5.71
C ILE A 4 -11.11 -12.21 -4.84
N ILE A 5 -9.80 -12.44 -4.82
CA ILE A 5 -8.80 -11.57 -4.19
C ILE A 5 -8.47 -10.44 -5.19
N PRO A 6 -8.58 -9.15 -4.83
CA PRO A 6 -8.16 -8.05 -5.69
C PRO A 6 -6.64 -7.84 -5.59
N VAL A 7 -5.95 -8.07 -6.71
CA VAL A 7 -4.56 -7.67 -6.94
C VAL A 7 -4.57 -6.25 -7.52
N CYS A 8 -4.00 -5.28 -6.81
CA CYS A 8 -3.33 -4.09 -7.37
C CYS A 8 -2.65 -3.30 -6.22
N ILE A 9 -1.39 -3.64 -5.93
CA ILE A 9 -0.48 -2.82 -5.11
C ILE A 9 0.47 -2.12 -6.08
N GLY A 10 0.38 -0.79 -6.16
CA GLY A 10 1.31 0.05 -6.92
C GLY A 10 2.00 1.05 -6.01
N LEU A 11 3.19 0.68 -5.51
CA LEU A 11 4.16 1.59 -4.89
C LEU A 11 4.68 2.58 -5.94
N PHE A 12 4.60 3.89 -5.70
CA PHE A 12 5.59 4.84 -6.23
C PHE A 12 5.72 6.06 -5.29
N PHE A 13 6.89 6.16 -4.66
CA PHE A 13 7.44 7.39 -4.09
C PHE A 13 8.62 7.83 -4.96
N LEU A 14 8.69 9.14 -5.21
CA LEU A 14 9.87 9.98 -5.53
C LEU A 14 10.34 10.16 -6.99
N THR A 15 10.13 11.41 -7.44
CA THR A 15 10.97 12.32 -8.24
C THR A 15 10.74 12.49 -9.76
N SER A 16 10.54 13.77 -10.12
CA SER A 16 10.26 14.40 -11.42
C SER A 16 11.58 14.82 -12.17
N PRO A 17 11.56 15.69 -13.21
CA PRO A 17 11.22 15.44 -14.62
C PRO A 17 12.35 15.90 -15.61
N SER A 18 12.38 15.43 -16.88
CA SER A 18 12.73 16.28 -18.06
C SER A 18 12.82 15.56 -19.43
N LEU A 19 12.18 16.23 -20.41
CA LEU A 19 12.29 16.31 -21.88
C LEU A 19 13.55 15.78 -22.63
N ALA A 20 13.34 15.02 -23.74
CA ALA A 20 13.50 15.45 -25.15
C ALA A 20 13.99 14.37 -26.17
N TRP A 21 13.17 14.16 -27.22
CA TRP A 21 13.47 14.04 -28.67
C TRP A 21 14.13 12.80 -29.37
N CYS A 22 13.30 12.13 -30.21
CA CYS A 22 13.35 11.98 -31.70
C CYS A 22 13.79 10.67 -32.43
N GLN A 23 12.94 10.30 -33.41
CA GLN A 23 13.08 9.46 -34.65
C GLN A 23 13.13 7.92 -34.50
N SER A 24 12.48 7.08 -35.32
CA SER A 24 12.03 7.20 -36.72
C SER A 24 10.89 6.21 -37.10
N SER A 25 10.23 6.56 -38.19
CA SER A 25 9.11 5.94 -38.93
C SER A 25 9.27 4.48 -39.39
N LYS A 26 8.13 3.78 -39.59
CA LYS A 26 7.74 3.24 -40.91
C LYS A 26 6.27 2.82 -40.97
N SER A 27 5.61 3.35 -41.99
CA SER A 27 4.26 3.10 -42.49
C SER A 27 4.16 1.78 -43.26
N TYR A 28 2.99 1.15 -43.28
CA TYR A 28 2.52 0.36 -44.43
C TYR A 28 0.98 0.40 -44.51
N SER A 29 0.48 0.64 -45.72
CA SER A 29 -0.91 0.78 -46.10
C SER A 29 -1.26 -0.16 -47.25
N ALA A 30 -2.57 -0.49 -47.35
CA ALA A 30 -3.34 -0.92 -48.53
C ALA A 30 -3.49 -2.45 -48.80
N PRO A 31 -4.48 -2.91 -49.61
CA PRO A 31 -5.85 -2.43 -49.85
C PRO A 31 -6.95 -3.55 -50.00
N LYS A 32 -8.21 -3.10 -50.14
CA LYS A 32 -9.47 -3.83 -50.47
C LYS A 32 -9.53 -4.44 -51.89
N SER A 33 -10.32 -5.52 -52.04
CA SER A 33 -11.38 -5.79 -53.07
C SER A 33 -11.76 -7.30 -53.02
N HIS A 34 -12.92 -7.87 -53.41
CA HIS A 34 -13.94 -7.54 -54.41
C HIS A 34 -15.17 -8.53 -54.31
N LEU A 35 -16.35 -8.09 -54.81
CA LEU A 35 -17.52 -8.82 -55.39
C LEU A 35 -18.45 -9.70 -54.51
N LEU A 36 -19.74 -9.99 -54.81
CA LEU A 36 -20.97 -9.35 -55.38
C LEU A 36 -21.97 -10.50 -55.69
N GLN A 37 -23.28 -10.21 -55.63
CA GLN A 37 -24.44 -10.89 -56.28
C GLN A 37 -25.06 -12.15 -55.65
N LEU A 38 -26.37 -12.11 -55.33
CA LEU A 38 -27.47 -12.32 -56.28
C LEU A 38 -28.83 -11.89 -55.70
N VAL A 39 -29.75 -11.56 -56.61
CA VAL A 39 -31.01 -10.82 -56.45
C VAL A 39 -32.14 -11.58 -57.19
N ASP A 40 -33.37 -11.42 -56.67
CA ASP A 40 -34.67 -11.30 -57.37
C ASP A 40 -35.74 -12.42 -57.43
N GLU A 41 -36.99 -11.88 -57.43
CA GLU A 41 -38.32 -12.40 -57.83
C GLU A 41 -39.22 -13.07 -56.76
N LEU A 42 -40.52 -12.75 -56.55
CA LEU A 42 -41.54 -11.89 -57.20
C LEU A 42 -42.80 -11.86 -56.28
N GLY A 43 -43.59 -10.77 -56.26
CA GLY A 43 -45.00 -10.81 -55.79
C GLY A 43 -45.61 -9.51 -55.25
N SER A 44 -46.29 -8.77 -56.11
CA SER A 44 -46.92 -7.43 -55.94
C SER A 44 -48.25 -7.37 -55.16
N GLY A 45 -48.53 -6.24 -54.48
CA GLY A 45 -49.89 -5.80 -54.10
C GLY A 45 -49.97 -4.60 -53.13
N LEU A 46 -50.17 -3.40 -53.70
CA LEU A 46 -50.56 -2.07 -53.15
C LEU A 46 -51.49 -2.13 -51.90
N SER A 47 -51.57 -1.21 -50.92
CA SER A 47 -51.17 0.20 -50.70
C SER A 47 -51.48 0.54 -49.23
N GLU A 48 -50.59 1.25 -48.51
CA GLU A 48 -50.91 2.31 -47.54
C GLU A 48 -49.61 2.79 -46.88
N GLY A 49 -49.35 4.11 -46.95
CA GLY A 49 -48.14 4.72 -46.42
C GLY A 49 -48.10 4.66 -44.90
N THR A 50 -47.10 3.99 -44.36
CA THR A 50 -46.65 4.16 -42.97
C THR A 50 -45.15 4.37 -42.96
N SER A 51 -44.71 5.43 -42.29
CA SER A 51 -43.33 5.81 -42.10
C SER A 51 -42.55 4.67 -41.42
N SER A 52 -41.55 4.14 -42.10
CA SER A 52 -40.63 3.14 -41.59
C SER A 52 -39.70 3.75 -40.52
N GLY A 53 -40.12 3.69 -39.27
CA GLY A 53 -39.20 3.75 -38.14
C GLY A 53 -38.50 2.41 -38.01
N THR A 54 -37.21 2.34 -38.33
CA THR A 54 -36.35 1.24 -37.88
C THR A 54 -36.38 1.24 -36.35
N LYS A 55 -37.09 0.28 -35.74
CA LYS A 55 -37.00 0.01 -34.30
C LYS A 55 -35.58 -0.45 -34.00
N THR A 56 -34.74 0.44 -33.51
CA THR A 56 -33.48 0.07 -32.87
C THR A 56 -33.82 -0.82 -31.69
N ALA A 57 -33.40 -2.09 -31.72
CA ALA A 57 -33.64 -3.00 -30.60
C ALA A 57 -32.90 -2.47 -29.36
N LEU A 58 -33.57 -2.47 -28.20
CA LEU A 58 -32.94 -2.08 -26.94
C LEU A 58 -31.74 -3.00 -26.63
N PRO A 59 -30.65 -2.47 -26.06
CA PRO A 59 -29.53 -3.31 -25.64
C PRO A 59 -30.01 -4.37 -24.65
N GLN A 60 -29.44 -5.57 -24.72
CA GLN A 60 -29.55 -6.57 -23.66
C GLN A 60 -28.48 -6.27 -22.59
N ILE A 61 -28.69 -6.76 -21.37
CA ILE A 61 -27.65 -6.67 -20.33
C ILE A 61 -26.46 -7.50 -20.78
N ASP A 62 -25.35 -6.82 -21.06
CA ASP A 62 -24.05 -7.44 -21.28
C ASP A 62 -23.16 -7.13 -20.08
N GLU A 63 -23.02 -8.12 -19.20
CA GLU A 63 -22.21 -7.98 -17.98
C GLU A 63 -20.71 -7.84 -18.29
N GLU A 64 -20.22 -8.28 -19.45
CA GLU A 64 -18.83 -8.07 -19.84
C GLU A 64 -18.62 -6.61 -20.26
N GLU A 65 -19.54 -6.07 -21.06
CA GLU A 65 -19.53 -4.67 -21.46
C GLU A 65 -19.67 -3.72 -20.26
N ILE A 66 -20.54 -4.01 -19.28
CA ILE A 66 -20.68 -3.26 -18.02
C ILE A 66 -19.42 -3.35 -17.14
N ARG A 67 -18.68 -4.46 -17.20
CA ARG A 67 -17.42 -4.61 -16.44
C ARG A 67 -16.21 -3.98 -17.12
N SER A 68 -16.29 -3.67 -18.42
CA SER A 68 -15.19 -2.99 -19.14
C SER A 68 -14.80 -1.67 -18.46
N ALA A 69 -13.58 -1.21 -18.59
CA ALA A 69 -13.23 0.15 -18.16
C ALA A 69 -13.77 1.22 -19.11
N VAL A 70 -13.92 0.85 -20.39
CA VAL A 70 -14.28 1.74 -21.49
C VAL A 70 -15.36 1.06 -22.32
N ARG A 71 -16.55 1.67 -22.38
CA ARG A 71 -17.64 1.13 -23.21
C ARG A 71 -17.28 1.19 -24.69
N THR A 72 -17.59 0.12 -25.39
CA THR A 72 -17.47 -0.06 -26.83
C THR A 72 -18.72 0.42 -27.58
N THR A 73 -19.86 0.54 -26.87
CA THR A 73 -21.12 1.02 -27.43
C THR A 73 -21.13 2.54 -27.62
N GLU A 74 -21.97 2.99 -28.56
CA GLU A 74 -22.30 4.40 -28.77
C GLU A 74 -23.38 4.88 -27.79
N PRO A 75 -23.45 6.18 -27.47
CA PRO A 75 -24.46 6.71 -26.57
C PRO A 75 -25.86 6.59 -27.16
N LEU A 76 -26.83 6.23 -26.32
CA LEU A 76 -28.25 6.24 -26.64
C LEU A 76 -28.84 7.65 -26.54
N SER A 77 -29.99 7.90 -27.18
CA SER A 77 -30.82 9.07 -26.85
C SER A 77 -31.46 8.89 -25.48
N ALA A 78 -31.89 9.99 -24.84
CA ALA A 78 -32.57 9.93 -23.55
C ALA A 78 -33.80 9.00 -23.57
N ASP A 79 -34.61 9.04 -24.63
CA ASP A 79 -35.77 8.13 -24.76
C ASP A 79 -35.39 6.65 -24.85
N LEU A 80 -34.27 6.32 -25.50
CA LEU A 80 -33.80 4.94 -25.62
C LEU A 80 -33.16 4.46 -24.33
N GLU A 81 -32.40 5.31 -23.63
CA GLU A 81 -31.90 4.98 -22.30
C GLU A 81 -33.05 4.79 -21.30
N ARG A 82 -34.06 5.67 -21.33
CA ARG A 82 -35.26 5.55 -20.47
C ARG A 82 -35.92 4.18 -20.61
N GLN A 83 -36.04 3.68 -21.84
CA GLN A 83 -36.58 2.36 -22.15
C GLN A 83 -35.65 1.20 -21.76
N SER A 84 -34.37 1.48 -21.54
CA SER A 84 -33.36 0.50 -21.13
C SER A 84 -33.40 0.19 -19.64
N PHE A 85 -34.02 1.04 -18.81
CA PHE A 85 -34.12 0.81 -17.38
C PHE A 85 -35.10 -0.31 -17.03
N VAL A 86 -34.71 -1.10 -16.03
CA VAL A 86 -35.56 -2.10 -15.38
C VAL A 86 -35.75 -1.67 -13.92
N LEU A 87 -37.00 -1.55 -13.51
CA LEU A 87 -37.41 -1.14 -12.16
C LEU A 87 -38.39 -2.16 -11.56
N PRO A 88 -38.57 -2.19 -10.22
CA PRO A 88 -39.63 -2.96 -9.58
C PRO A 88 -41.03 -2.59 -10.08
N GLU A 89 -41.97 -3.51 -9.93
CA GLU A 89 -43.36 -3.31 -10.37
C GLU A 89 -44.00 -2.06 -9.72
N GLY A 90 -44.72 -1.28 -10.54
CA GLY A 90 -45.39 -0.04 -10.12
C GLY A 90 -44.50 1.20 -10.05
N PHE A 91 -43.18 1.07 -10.29
CA PHE A 91 -42.27 2.19 -10.43
C PHE A 91 -42.10 2.61 -11.89
N GLU A 92 -41.96 3.92 -12.10
CA GLU A 92 -41.67 4.53 -13.38
C GLU A 92 -40.47 5.48 -13.24
N ILE A 93 -39.72 5.63 -14.33
CA ILE A 93 -38.59 6.57 -14.43
C ILE A 93 -38.87 7.60 -15.52
N GLU A 94 -38.72 8.86 -15.17
CA GLU A 94 -39.05 10.04 -15.96
C GLU A 94 -37.81 10.89 -16.20
N LEU A 95 -37.70 11.46 -17.39
CA LEU A 95 -36.62 12.40 -17.72
C LEU A 95 -36.95 13.78 -17.13
N VAL A 96 -36.01 14.37 -16.39
CA VAL A 96 -36.12 15.73 -15.86
C VAL A 96 -35.36 16.72 -16.74
N ALA A 97 -34.12 16.40 -17.07
CA ALA A 97 -33.26 17.20 -17.95
C ALA A 97 -32.23 16.32 -18.63
N SER A 98 -31.77 16.72 -19.81
CA SER A 98 -30.70 16.06 -20.55
C SER A 98 -29.81 17.07 -21.27
N GLU A 99 -28.75 16.58 -21.90
CA GLU A 99 -28.02 17.36 -22.89
C GLU A 99 -28.94 17.90 -24.02
N PRO A 100 -28.62 19.08 -24.59
CA PRO A 100 -27.49 19.95 -24.28
C PRO A 100 -27.72 20.94 -23.12
N ASP A 101 -28.90 20.94 -22.48
CA ASP A 101 -29.24 21.93 -21.45
C ASP A 101 -28.42 21.77 -20.17
N ILE A 102 -27.99 20.54 -19.88
CA ILE A 102 -27.06 20.15 -18.82
C ILE A 102 -25.92 19.28 -19.40
N ALA A 103 -24.77 19.28 -18.73
CA ALA A 103 -23.65 18.38 -19.00
C ALA A 103 -23.10 17.82 -17.68
N LYS A 104 -22.88 16.50 -17.61
CA LYS A 104 -22.38 15.77 -16.43
C LYS A 104 -22.87 16.35 -15.09
N PRO A 105 -24.14 16.17 -14.75
CA PRO A 105 -24.64 16.60 -13.45
C PRO A 105 -23.85 15.89 -12.35
N MET A 106 -23.29 16.65 -11.40
CA MET A 106 -22.47 16.09 -10.32
C MET A 106 -23.22 16.07 -8.99
N ASN A 107 -24.03 17.08 -8.68
CA ASN A 107 -24.80 17.16 -7.45
C ASN A 107 -26.20 17.73 -7.67
N LEU A 108 -27.14 17.24 -6.86
CA LEU A 108 -28.53 17.67 -6.84
C LEU A 108 -28.90 18.20 -5.46
N ALA A 109 -29.73 19.25 -5.41
CA ALA A 109 -30.31 19.75 -4.16
C ALA A 109 -31.65 20.47 -4.42
N PHE A 110 -32.56 20.43 -3.45
CA PHE A 110 -33.83 21.15 -3.53
C PHE A 110 -33.85 22.37 -2.63
N ASP A 111 -34.53 23.43 -3.06
CA ASP A 111 -34.86 24.57 -2.20
C ASP A 111 -36.31 24.52 -1.68
N SER A 112 -36.64 25.45 -0.78
CA SER A 112 -37.97 25.53 -0.16
C SER A 112 -39.12 25.90 -1.13
N LYS A 113 -38.78 26.36 -2.34
CA LYS A 113 -39.72 26.63 -3.43
C LYS A 113 -39.98 25.39 -4.30
N GLY A 114 -39.26 24.29 -4.05
CA GLY A 114 -39.38 23.04 -4.81
C GLY A 114 -38.53 23.01 -6.09
N ARG A 115 -37.65 24.00 -6.29
CA ARG A 115 -36.76 24.04 -7.46
C ARG A 115 -35.58 23.09 -7.26
N LEU A 116 -35.16 22.43 -8.34
CA LEU A 116 -34.01 21.53 -8.35
C LEU A 116 -32.75 22.29 -8.80
N TRP A 117 -31.76 22.34 -7.92
CA TRP A 117 -30.45 22.92 -8.17
C TRP A 117 -29.47 21.83 -8.59
N VAL A 118 -28.67 22.11 -9.62
CA VAL A 118 -27.80 21.15 -10.28
C VAL A 118 -26.44 21.77 -10.53
N SER A 119 -25.35 21.10 -10.11
CA SER A 119 -24.02 21.43 -10.61
C SER A 119 -23.73 20.66 -11.91
N SER A 120 -23.23 21.35 -12.92
CA SER A 120 -23.00 20.82 -14.27
C SER A 120 -21.57 21.12 -14.70
N SER A 121 -20.83 20.08 -15.06
CA SER A 121 -19.40 20.20 -15.41
C SER A 121 -19.10 19.79 -16.85
N ALA A 122 -18.46 20.68 -17.59
CA ALA A 122 -17.76 20.35 -18.82
C ALA A 122 -16.26 20.11 -18.54
N GLU A 123 -15.71 20.67 -17.46
CA GLU A 123 -14.27 20.65 -17.18
C GLU A 123 -13.75 19.30 -16.67
N TYR A 124 -14.54 18.62 -15.84
CA TYR A 124 -14.13 17.37 -15.21
C TYR A 124 -13.62 16.31 -16.21
N PRO A 125 -12.45 15.67 -15.96
CA PRO A 125 -11.67 15.68 -14.70
C PRO A 125 -10.54 16.74 -14.63
N TYR A 126 -10.40 17.62 -15.62
CA TYR A 126 -9.33 18.61 -15.65
C TYR A 126 -9.77 19.92 -15.03
N PRO A 127 -9.06 20.43 -14.00
CA PRO A 127 -9.37 21.74 -13.50
C PRO A 127 -9.00 22.79 -14.56
N ALA A 128 -9.87 23.78 -14.75
CA ALA A 128 -9.51 24.94 -15.55
C ALA A 128 -8.41 25.75 -14.86
N ALA A 129 -7.68 26.56 -15.63
CA ALA A 129 -6.80 27.57 -15.05
C ALA A 129 -7.62 28.58 -14.23
N GLU A 130 -6.96 29.28 -13.30
CA GLU A 130 -7.63 30.27 -12.45
C GLU A 130 -8.35 31.34 -13.30
N GLY A 131 -9.65 31.50 -13.07
CA GLY A 131 -10.50 32.43 -13.82
C GLY A 131 -10.99 31.94 -15.20
N GLU A 132 -10.58 30.75 -15.64
CA GLU A 132 -10.97 30.18 -16.95
C GLU A 132 -12.05 29.09 -16.86
N GLY A 133 -12.65 28.90 -15.68
CA GLY A 133 -13.72 27.93 -15.46
C GLY A 133 -14.93 28.18 -16.37
N LYS A 134 -15.60 27.10 -16.79
CA LYS A 134 -16.80 27.15 -17.66
C LYS A 134 -17.97 26.35 -17.10
N ASP A 135 -17.78 25.73 -15.95
CA ASP A 135 -18.81 24.94 -15.32
C ASP A 135 -19.89 25.85 -14.72
N THR A 136 -21.07 25.27 -14.50
CA THR A 136 -22.26 26.04 -14.16
C THR A 136 -23.02 25.42 -12.99
N ILE A 137 -23.82 26.26 -12.32
CA ILE A 137 -24.92 25.83 -11.48
C ILE A 137 -26.22 26.25 -12.17
N LYS A 138 -27.13 25.30 -12.32
CA LYS A 138 -28.42 25.46 -12.98
C LYS A 138 -29.56 25.25 -11.99
N VAL A 139 -30.65 25.96 -12.21
CA VAL A 139 -31.91 25.84 -11.47
C VAL A 139 -32.98 25.38 -12.42
N ILE A 140 -33.60 24.25 -12.09
CA ILE A 140 -34.65 23.60 -12.86
C ILE A 140 -35.96 23.75 -12.09
N GLU A 141 -37.00 24.24 -12.76
CA GLU A 141 -38.29 24.56 -12.16
C GLU A 141 -39.45 23.96 -12.95
N ASP A 142 -40.35 23.33 -12.21
CA ASP A 142 -41.71 22.96 -12.60
C ASP A 142 -42.61 24.18 -12.37
N ALA A 143 -42.86 24.95 -13.43
CA ALA A 143 -43.48 26.26 -13.36
C ALA A 143 -45.00 26.21 -13.11
N ASP A 144 -45.66 25.10 -13.43
CA ASP A 144 -47.12 24.97 -13.33
C ASP A 144 -47.59 23.91 -12.31
N GLY A 145 -46.67 23.11 -11.77
CA GLY A 145 -46.88 22.17 -10.69
C GLY A 145 -47.39 20.81 -11.14
N ASP A 146 -47.28 20.49 -12.42
CA ASP A 146 -47.75 19.23 -12.97
C ASP A 146 -46.74 18.07 -12.81
N GLY A 147 -45.56 18.36 -12.28
CA GLY A 147 -44.47 17.42 -12.08
C GLY A 147 -43.51 17.29 -13.27
N ILE A 148 -43.68 18.11 -14.32
CA ILE A 148 -42.78 18.28 -15.45
C ILE A 148 -41.94 19.54 -15.20
N PHE A 149 -40.72 19.58 -15.72
CA PHE A 149 -39.82 20.72 -15.53
C PHE A 149 -39.72 21.51 -16.85
N GLU A 150 -40.26 22.74 -16.89
CA GLU A 150 -40.32 23.55 -18.11
C GLU A 150 -39.18 24.56 -18.22
N ARG A 151 -38.58 24.95 -17.09
CA ARG A 151 -37.61 26.06 -17.04
C ARG A 151 -36.27 25.62 -16.49
N ILE A 152 -35.21 25.84 -17.27
CA ILE A 152 -33.81 25.68 -16.86
C ILE A 152 -33.12 27.04 -16.95
N THR A 153 -32.68 27.56 -15.80
CA THR A 153 -31.94 28.83 -15.71
C THR A 153 -30.50 28.54 -15.30
N THR A 154 -29.53 29.16 -15.98
CA THR A 154 -28.13 29.15 -15.51
C THR A 154 -28.00 30.22 -14.43
N PHE A 155 -27.94 29.80 -13.17
CA PHE A 155 -27.83 30.70 -12.03
C PHE A 155 -26.42 31.26 -11.91
N ALA A 156 -25.40 30.39 -11.97
CA ALA A 156 -24.01 30.80 -11.92
C ALA A 156 -23.18 30.08 -12.99
N ASP A 157 -22.19 30.78 -13.54
CA ASP A 157 -21.22 30.30 -14.52
C ASP A 157 -19.79 30.57 -14.05
N GLY A 158 -18.80 30.29 -14.90
CA GLY A 158 -17.41 30.59 -14.59
C GLY A 158 -16.80 29.71 -13.49
N LEU A 159 -17.43 28.57 -13.18
CA LEU A 159 -17.02 27.69 -12.09
C LEU A 159 -16.00 26.65 -12.57
N ASN A 160 -15.30 26.04 -11.62
CA ASN A 160 -14.26 25.04 -11.88
C ASN A 160 -14.53 23.79 -11.05
N ILE A 161 -15.06 22.75 -11.71
CA ILE A 161 -15.44 21.46 -11.11
C ILE A 161 -16.29 21.68 -9.85
N PRO A 162 -17.53 22.19 -9.98
CA PRO A 162 -18.38 22.50 -8.85
C PRO A 162 -18.98 21.23 -8.25
N ILE A 163 -18.31 20.66 -7.24
CA ILE A 163 -18.72 19.45 -6.53
C ILE A 163 -19.17 19.87 -5.12
N GLY A 164 -20.38 19.52 -4.70
CA GLY A 164 -20.99 19.98 -3.45
C GLY A 164 -21.87 21.22 -3.67
N LEU A 165 -23.14 21.11 -3.29
CA LEU A 165 -24.20 22.09 -3.61
C LEU A 165 -25.25 22.11 -2.50
N TYR A 166 -25.60 23.30 -1.99
CA TYR A 166 -26.69 23.48 -1.03
C TYR A 166 -27.35 24.86 -1.19
N PRO A 167 -28.62 24.92 -1.65
CA PRO A 167 -29.38 26.17 -1.76
C PRO A 167 -29.56 26.83 -0.39
N TYR A 168 -29.28 28.12 -0.30
CA TYR A 168 -29.28 28.85 0.97
C TYR A 168 -29.65 30.31 0.77
N ALA A 169 -30.64 30.79 1.55
CA ALA A 169 -31.14 32.16 1.52
C ALA A 169 -31.48 32.64 0.08
N ASP A 170 -30.78 33.67 -0.40
CA ASP A 170 -30.92 34.27 -1.73
C ASP A 170 -29.99 33.65 -2.79
N GLY A 171 -29.46 32.45 -2.55
CA GLY A 171 -28.56 31.81 -3.51
C GLY A 171 -28.17 30.38 -3.13
N VAL A 172 -26.88 30.07 -3.25
CA VAL A 172 -26.35 28.71 -3.07
C VAL A 172 -24.95 28.71 -2.47
N VAL A 173 -24.72 27.80 -1.54
CA VAL A 173 -23.38 27.44 -1.07
C VAL A 173 -22.87 26.26 -1.89
N CYS A 174 -21.74 26.42 -2.56
CA CYS A 174 -21.15 25.38 -3.39
C CYS A 174 -19.64 25.32 -3.22
N TYR A 175 -19.04 24.16 -3.41
CA TYR A 175 -17.60 24.11 -3.64
C TYR A 175 -17.31 24.24 -5.14
N SER A 176 -16.30 25.04 -5.46
CA SER A 176 -15.73 25.21 -6.80
C SER A 176 -14.25 25.50 -6.59
N ILE A 177 -13.39 24.75 -7.25
CA ILE A 177 -11.94 24.75 -6.98
C ILE A 177 -11.40 26.20 -6.89
N PRO A 178 -10.65 26.56 -5.82
CA PRO A 178 -10.30 25.75 -4.65
C PRO A 178 -11.18 26.01 -3.40
N ASN A 179 -12.31 26.71 -3.50
CA ASN A 179 -13.02 27.27 -2.33
C ASN A 179 -14.47 26.78 -2.19
N ILE A 180 -15.00 26.90 -0.98
CA ILE A 180 -16.44 26.92 -0.72
C ILE A 180 -16.91 28.37 -0.85
N TRP A 181 -17.84 28.59 -1.77
CA TRP A 181 -18.41 29.88 -2.12
C TRP A 181 -19.84 30.01 -1.62
N PHE A 182 -20.26 31.24 -1.32
CA PHE A 182 -21.65 31.64 -1.32
C PHE A 182 -21.90 32.51 -2.56
N LEU A 183 -22.72 31.99 -3.47
CA LEU A 183 -23.12 32.63 -4.71
C LEU A 183 -24.55 33.12 -4.54
N ARG A 184 -24.79 34.42 -4.72
CA ARG A 184 -26.05 35.10 -4.35
C ARG A 184 -26.66 35.79 -5.55
N ASP A 185 -27.99 35.91 -5.51
CA ASP A 185 -28.84 36.72 -6.37
C ASP A 185 -29.45 37.82 -5.50
N THR A 186 -28.82 39.00 -5.48
CA THR A 186 -29.20 40.09 -4.58
C THR A 186 -30.27 41.03 -5.13
N ASP A 187 -30.60 40.93 -6.42
CA ASP A 187 -31.66 41.70 -7.07
C ASP A 187 -32.92 40.88 -7.43
N GLY A 188 -32.85 39.55 -7.31
CA GLY A 188 -33.96 38.62 -7.48
C GLY A 188 -34.27 38.26 -8.93
N ASP A 189 -33.33 38.47 -9.85
CA ASP A 189 -33.51 38.18 -11.28
C ASP A 189 -33.31 36.71 -11.67
N GLY A 190 -32.86 35.88 -10.73
CA GLY A 190 -32.58 34.45 -10.92
C GLY A 190 -31.15 34.16 -11.37
N HIS A 191 -30.25 35.14 -11.36
CA HIS A 191 -28.84 35.01 -11.71
C HIS A 191 -27.91 35.47 -10.57
N CYS A 192 -26.72 34.89 -10.52
CA CYS A 192 -25.73 35.22 -9.52
C CYS A 192 -25.04 36.55 -9.84
N ASP A 193 -25.20 37.55 -8.97
CA ASP A 193 -24.60 38.87 -9.06
C ASP A 193 -23.48 39.10 -8.02
N ARG A 194 -23.45 38.31 -6.94
CA ARG A 194 -22.46 38.44 -5.86
C ARG A 194 -21.86 37.09 -5.48
N ARG A 195 -20.51 37.05 -5.39
CA ARG A 195 -19.72 35.86 -5.05
C ARG A 195 -18.86 36.12 -3.82
N GLU A 196 -18.98 35.29 -2.79
CA GLU A 196 -18.26 35.42 -1.52
C GLU A 196 -17.55 34.11 -1.17
N ILE A 197 -16.26 34.17 -0.81
CA ILE A 197 -15.55 32.99 -0.28
C ILE A 197 -15.94 32.81 1.19
N LEU A 198 -16.46 31.63 1.52
CA LEU A 198 -16.72 31.24 2.91
C LEU A 198 -15.52 30.51 3.51
N TYR A 199 -14.96 29.52 2.79
CA TYR A 199 -13.86 28.69 3.27
C TYR A 199 -12.91 28.29 2.14
N GLY A 200 -11.62 28.21 2.43
CA GLY A 200 -10.59 27.74 1.51
C GLY A 200 -9.27 28.53 1.68
N PRO A 201 -8.26 28.27 0.82
CA PRO A 201 -8.29 27.28 -0.26
C PRO A 201 -8.15 25.84 0.25
N PHE A 202 -8.80 24.91 -0.45
CA PHE A 202 -8.60 23.47 -0.30
C PHE A 202 -7.56 22.98 -1.33
N ASP A 203 -6.77 21.97 -0.97
CA ASP A 203 -5.82 21.33 -1.88
C ASP A 203 -6.57 20.52 -2.96
N TYR A 204 -6.17 20.74 -4.21
CA TYR A 204 -6.65 20.05 -5.41
C TYR A 204 -5.49 19.62 -6.33
N SER A 205 -4.24 19.81 -5.87
CA SER A 205 -3.04 19.61 -6.69
C SER A 205 -2.71 18.15 -6.95
N ARG A 206 -3.22 17.25 -6.10
CA ARG A 206 -2.95 15.80 -6.17
C ARG A 206 -4.09 15.02 -6.80
N ASP A 207 -5.32 15.47 -6.59
CA ASP A 207 -6.52 14.80 -7.06
C ASP A 207 -7.69 15.78 -7.17
N THR A 208 -8.40 15.79 -8.30
CA THR A 208 -9.64 16.55 -8.52
C THR A 208 -10.90 15.73 -8.34
N HIS A 209 -10.76 14.44 -8.02
CA HIS A 209 -11.87 13.51 -7.78
C HIS A 209 -12.32 13.51 -6.30
N GLY A 210 -11.40 13.28 -5.36
CA GLY A 210 -11.65 13.30 -3.92
C GLY A 210 -11.79 14.71 -3.32
N MET A 211 -12.59 15.57 -3.95
CA MET A 211 -12.83 16.96 -3.52
C MET A 211 -13.93 17.08 -2.46
N CYS A 212 -14.16 18.31 -1.99
CA CYS A 212 -15.28 18.60 -1.11
C CYS A 212 -16.60 18.24 -1.79
N ASN A 213 -17.45 17.47 -1.12
CA ASN A 213 -18.75 17.03 -1.67
C ASN A 213 -19.77 16.75 -0.56
N GLY A 214 -20.96 16.25 -0.94
CA GLY A 214 -21.91 15.65 0.01
C GLY A 214 -22.54 16.66 0.97
N PHE A 215 -22.82 17.88 0.50
CA PHE A 215 -23.33 18.96 1.34
C PHE A 215 -24.72 18.63 1.90
N ARG A 216 -24.84 18.54 3.23
CA ARG A 216 -26.10 18.27 3.94
C ARG A 216 -26.23 19.14 5.17
N ARG A 217 -27.34 19.85 5.30
CA ARG A 217 -27.60 20.67 6.48
C ARG A 217 -28.20 19.81 7.59
N GLY A 218 -27.55 19.81 8.74
CA GLY A 218 -28.03 19.14 9.94
C GLY A 218 -29.20 19.90 10.58
N PHE A 219 -29.90 19.23 11.49
CA PHE A 219 -30.94 19.86 12.31
C PHE A 219 -30.42 21.05 13.14
N ASP A 220 -29.14 20.98 13.53
CA ASP A 220 -28.39 22.03 14.22
C ASP A 220 -28.12 23.29 13.37
N GLY A 221 -28.45 23.25 12.07
CA GLY A 221 -28.24 24.34 11.13
C GLY A 221 -26.84 24.42 10.54
N TRP A 222 -25.92 23.54 10.93
CA TRP A 222 -24.59 23.44 10.33
C TRP A 222 -24.64 22.69 9.00
N LEU A 223 -23.75 23.05 8.08
CA LEU A 223 -23.60 22.33 6.82
C LEU A 223 -22.47 21.31 6.95
N TYR A 224 -22.79 20.03 6.80
CA TYR A 224 -21.86 18.90 6.80
C TYR A 224 -21.37 18.62 5.40
N ALA A 225 -20.10 18.21 5.27
CA ALA A 225 -19.45 17.94 4.00
C ALA A 225 -18.36 16.87 4.13
N CYS A 226 -18.02 16.27 2.99
CA CYS A 226 -16.99 15.26 2.80
C CYS A 226 -15.71 15.89 2.23
N HIS A 227 -14.55 15.29 2.48
CA HIS A 227 -13.25 15.62 1.88
C HIS A 227 -12.48 14.31 1.63
N GLY A 228 -11.90 14.11 0.44
CA GLY A 228 -11.30 12.83 0.03
C GLY A 228 -9.83 12.63 0.45
N PHE A 229 -9.35 11.38 0.39
CA PHE A 229 -8.10 11.00 1.05
C PHE A 229 -6.79 11.56 0.48
N ASN A 230 -6.74 11.83 -0.82
CA ASN A 230 -5.46 12.05 -1.50
C ASN A 230 -4.95 13.49 -1.34
N ASN A 231 -5.87 14.44 -1.07
CA ASN A 231 -5.55 15.84 -0.89
C ASN A 231 -5.28 16.16 0.58
N ARG A 232 -4.50 17.22 0.83
CA ARG A 232 -4.20 17.68 2.19
C ARG A 232 -4.55 19.15 2.35
N SER A 233 -5.64 19.41 3.05
CA SER A 233 -6.17 20.77 3.23
C SER A 233 -6.06 21.22 4.67
N THR A 234 -5.63 22.46 4.89
CA THR A 234 -5.77 23.16 6.17
C THR A 234 -6.63 24.40 5.93
N VAL A 235 -7.81 24.44 6.53
CA VAL A 235 -8.83 25.46 6.26
C VAL A 235 -9.31 26.06 7.57
N SER A 236 -9.49 27.38 7.60
CA SER A 236 -9.90 28.12 8.78
C SER A 236 -11.22 28.86 8.57
N GLY A 237 -12.00 28.98 9.64
CA GLY A 237 -13.13 29.90 9.72
C GLY A 237 -12.67 31.33 9.99
N ARG A 238 -13.58 32.30 9.82
CA ARG A 238 -13.33 33.72 10.12
C ARG A 238 -13.03 33.97 11.61
N ASP A 239 -13.42 33.05 12.49
CA ASP A 239 -13.10 33.07 13.91
C ASP A 239 -11.65 32.61 14.23
N GLY A 240 -10.90 32.18 13.21
CA GLY A 240 -9.53 31.69 13.34
C GLY A 240 -9.40 30.20 13.67
N HIS A 241 -10.51 29.49 13.91
CA HIS A 241 -10.46 28.04 14.14
C HIS A 241 -10.12 27.31 12.84
N SER A 242 -9.17 26.38 12.92
CA SER A 242 -8.61 25.68 11.76
C SER A 242 -8.76 24.18 11.88
N VAL A 243 -9.04 23.52 10.77
CA VAL A 243 -9.05 22.07 10.65
C VAL A 243 -8.02 21.62 9.62
N THR A 244 -7.35 20.50 9.87
CA THR A 244 -6.46 19.85 8.89
C THR A 244 -7.04 18.51 8.51
N MET A 245 -7.18 18.28 7.20
CA MET A 245 -7.73 17.07 6.61
C MET A 245 -6.67 16.43 5.72
N SER A 246 -6.50 15.12 5.85
CA SER A 246 -5.40 14.37 5.19
C SER A 246 -5.74 12.90 4.96
N SER A 247 -7.04 12.60 4.90
CA SER A 247 -7.67 11.28 4.74
C SER A 247 -9.09 11.51 4.23
N GLY A 248 -9.89 10.46 3.97
CA GLY A 248 -11.32 10.63 3.82
C GLY A 248 -11.90 11.14 5.13
N ASN A 249 -12.32 12.40 5.12
CA ASN A 249 -12.77 13.15 6.28
C ASN A 249 -14.21 13.61 6.07
N THR A 250 -14.91 13.80 7.17
CA THR A 250 -16.09 14.67 7.17
C THR A 250 -15.89 15.82 8.14
N PHE A 251 -16.47 16.95 7.78
CA PHE A 251 -16.38 18.20 8.54
C PHE A 251 -17.73 18.92 8.46
N ARG A 252 -17.89 19.94 9.30
CA ARG A 252 -19.06 20.81 9.28
C ARG A 252 -18.66 22.27 9.33
N ILE A 253 -19.46 23.12 8.72
CA ILE A 253 -19.25 24.57 8.64
C ILE A 253 -20.51 25.34 9.01
N LYS A 254 -20.33 26.54 9.57
CA LYS A 254 -21.41 27.52 9.68
C LYS A 254 -21.58 28.25 8.34
N LEU A 255 -22.83 28.47 7.94
CA LEU A 255 -23.16 29.07 6.65
C LEU A 255 -22.78 30.57 6.55
N ASP A 256 -22.42 31.20 7.66
CA ASP A 256 -21.90 32.58 7.72
C ASP A 256 -20.38 32.69 7.54
N GLY A 257 -19.68 31.57 7.34
CA GLY A 257 -18.22 31.51 7.20
C GLY A 257 -17.45 31.61 8.53
N SER A 258 -18.14 31.67 9.67
CA SER A 258 -17.49 31.95 10.96
C SER A 258 -16.65 30.79 11.48
N ARG A 259 -17.12 29.55 11.33
CA ARG A 259 -16.57 28.38 12.03
C ARG A 259 -16.53 27.14 11.16
N ILE A 260 -15.44 26.39 11.21
CA ILE A 260 -15.28 25.06 10.59
C ILE A 260 -14.85 24.06 11.66
N GLU A 261 -15.43 22.87 11.69
CA GLU A 261 -15.10 21.83 12.67
C GLU A 261 -14.92 20.48 12.00
N HIS A 262 -13.92 19.74 12.48
CA HIS A 262 -13.70 18.36 12.07
C HIS A 262 -14.77 17.47 12.70
N PHE A 263 -15.33 16.53 11.94
CA PHE A 263 -16.39 15.64 12.42
C PHE A 263 -15.91 14.19 12.51
N THR A 264 -15.35 13.64 11.43
CA THR A 264 -14.79 12.27 11.39
C THR A 264 -13.57 12.13 10.49
N LYS A 265 -12.84 11.01 10.62
CA LYS A 265 -11.60 10.69 9.89
C LYS A 265 -11.50 9.22 9.50
N GLY A 266 -10.72 8.95 8.47
CA GLY A 266 -10.23 7.60 8.16
C GLY A 266 -10.88 6.93 6.95
N GLN A 267 -12.00 7.45 6.45
CA GLN A 267 -12.61 7.01 5.18
C GLN A 267 -11.62 7.18 4.00
N VAL A 268 -11.97 6.68 2.82
CA VAL A 268 -11.16 6.86 1.60
C VAL A 268 -11.71 8.02 0.77
N ASN A 269 -12.81 7.81 0.06
CA ASN A 269 -13.49 8.80 -0.75
C ASN A 269 -15.00 8.75 -0.50
N PRO A 270 -15.47 9.42 0.56
CA PRO A 270 -16.90 9.55 0.80
C PRO A 270 -17.53 10.43 -0.27
N PHE A 271 -18.38 9.85 -1.11
CA PHE A 271 -19.15 10.49 -2.17
C PHE A 271 -20.64 10.51 -1.81
N GLY A 272 -21.07 11.63 -1.26
CA GLY A 272 -22.45 11.83 -0.86
C GLY A 272 -22.70 11.52 0.61
N MET A 273 -23.78 12.11 1.10
CA MET A 273 -24.21 12.00 2.49
C MET A 273 -25.74 11.99 2.52
N ALA A 274 -26.34 11.28 3.47
CA ALA A 274 -27.76 11.27 3.73
C ALA A 274 -28.02 11.33 5.24
N MET A 275 -29.20 11.80 5.63
CA MET A 275 -29.59 11.89 7.03
C MET A 275 -30.92 11.17 7.25
N ASP A 276 -31.05 10.48 8.37
CA ASP A 276 -32.30 9.85 8.77
C ASP A 276 -33.17 10.76 9.64
N THR A 277 -34.31 10.24 10.13
CA THR A 277 -35.20 11.00 11.01
C THR A 277 -34.60 11.28 12.38
N PHE A 278 -33.72 10.42 12.90
CA PHE A 278 -33.03 10.62 14.18
C PHE A 278 -31.90 11.63 14.08
N GLY A 279 -31.45 12.02 12.88
CA GLY A 279 -30.31 12.91 12.68
C GLY A 279 -28.98 12.19 12.53
N ASP A 280 -28.99 10.86 12.38
CA ASP A 280 -27.79 10.11 12.00
C ASP A 280 -27.39 10.44 10.57
N LEU A 281 -26.09 10.68 10.37
CA LEU A 281 -25.51 10.94 9.06
C LEU A 281 -24.87 9.68 8.51
N PHE A 282 -25.17 9.38 7.26
CA PHE A 282 -24.62 8.25 6.52
C PHE A 282 -23.85 8.74 5.30
N THR A 283 -22.72 8.12 5.01
CA THR A 283 -21.93 8.37 3.81
C THR A 283 -21.83 7.12 2.95
N ALA A 284 -21.71 7.32 1.64
CA ALA A 284 -21.23 6.29 0.74
C ALA A 284 -19.75 6.49 0.48
N ASP A 285 -18.92 5.51 0.79
CA ASP A 285 -17.47 5.59 0.67
C ASP A 285 -16.96 4.58 -0.38
N CYS A 286 -16.10 5.05 -1.29
CA CYS A 286 -15.47 4.19 -2.30
C CYS A 286 -14.28 3.44 -1.72
N HIS A 287 -14.04 2.22 -2.21
CA HIS A 287 -12.98 1.31 -1.77
C HIS A 287 -13.02 0.85 -0.29
N THR A 288 -13.94 1.36 0.50
CA THR A 288 -14.32 0.84 1.82
C THR A 288 -15.77 0.35 1.74
N LYS A 289 -16.31 -0.15 2.86
CA LYS A 289 -17.68 -0.66 2.93
C LYS A 289 -18.67 0.46 2.57
N PRO A 290 -19.50 0.32 1.52
CA PRO A 290 -20.13 1.47 0.87
C PRO A 290 -21.23 2.22 1.64
N ILE A 291 -21.60 1.82 2.86
CA ILE A 291 -22.48 2.62 3.72
C ILE A 291 -21.84 2.67 5.10
N THR A 292 -21.68 3.89 5.60
CA THR A 292 -21.04 4.17 6.88
C THR A 292 -21.90 5.10 7.71
N LEU A 293 -22.16 4.77 8.98
CA LEU A 293 -22.77 5.67 9.96
C LEU A 293 -21.69 6.57 10.57
N LEU A 294 -21.89 7.88 10.52
CA LEU A 294 -20.98 8.86 11.09
C LEU A 294 -21.24 9.08 12.60
N ILE A 295 -20.27 8.75 13.43
CA ILE A 295 -20.24 9.06 14.86
C ILE A 295 -19.20 10.13 15.10
N GLN A 296 -19.58 11.26 15.72
CA GLN A 296 -18.69 12.39 15.97
C GLN A 296 -17.41 11.93 16.70
N GLY A 297 -16.24 12.32 16.19
CA GLY A 297 -14.95 11.93 16.75
C GLY A 297 -14.50 10.49 16.44
N GLY A 298 -15.28 9.77 15.62
CA GLY A 298 -15.00 8.42 15.16
C GLY A 298 -13.90 8.34 14.11
N GLU A 299 -13.23 7.19 14.08
CA GLU A 299 -12.19 6.84 13.11
C GLU A 299 -12.63 5.62 12.29
N TYR A 300 -12.50 5.71 10.97
CA TYR A 300 -12.97 4.72 10.01
C TYR A 300 -11.80 4.01 9.33
N GLU A 301 -12.05 2.81 8.84
CA GLU A 301 -11.06 2.02 8.12
C GLU A 301 -10.79 2.63 6.74
N GLY A 302 -9.51 2.78 6.40
CA GLY A 302 -9.05 3.26 5.11
C GLY A 302 -7.64 2.76 4.82
N PHE A 303 -7.09 3.10 3.65
CA PHE A 303 -5.84 2.50 3.17
C PHE A 303 -4.64 2.68 4.12
N GLY A 304 -4.28 1.59 4.82
CA GLY A 304 -3.09 1.50 5.67
C GLY A 304 -3.09 2.44 6.87
N ARG A 305 -4.25 3.01 7.25
CA ARG A 305 -4.37 3.96 8.36
C ARG A 305 -4.64 3.21 9.67
N PRO A 306 -3.89 3.45 10.76
CA PRO A 306 -4.20 2.88 12.06
C PRO A 306 -5.43 3.59 12.67
N HIS A 307 -6.15 2.89 13.56
CA HIS A 307 -7.21 3.51 14.36
C HIS A 307 -6.65 4.39 15.49
N ASP A 308 -7.53 5.11 16.18
CA ASP A 308 -7.19 6.01 17.29
C ASP A 308 -6.67 5.29 18.54
N GLY A 309 -7.06 4.03 18.75
CA GLY A 309 -6.79 3.21 19.93
C GLY A 309 -8.05 2.52 20.46
N LEU A 310 -9.23 3.01 20.04
CA LEU A 310 -10.53 2.43 20.35
C LEU A 310 -10.99 1.40 19.29
N GLY A 311 -10.27 1.27 18.18
CA GLY A 311 -10.70 0.52 17.00
C GLY A 311 -11.44 1.41 16.01
N PHE A 312 -11.83 0.86 14.86
CA PHE A 312 -12.66 1.60 13.91
C PHE A 312 -14.13 1.60 14.36
N VAL A 313 -14.87 2.61 13.92
CA VAL A 313 -16.33 2.62 14.05
C VAL A 313 -16.88 1.38 13.34
N PRO A 314 -17.79 0.62 13.98
CA PRO A 314 -18.37 -0.58 13.40
C PRO A 314 -19.03 -0.31 12.05
N ASN A 315 -18.77 -1.19 11.09
CA ASN A 315 -19.30 -1.07 9.75
C ASN A 315 -20.82 -1.28 9.73
N VAL A 316 -21.53 -0.51 8.91
CA VAL A 316 -22.97 -0.69 8.67
C VAL A 316 -23.20 -1.78 7.62
N MET A 317 -22.35 -1.83 6.58
CA MET A 317 -22.51 -2.74 5.45
C MET A 317 -21.35 -3.72 5.35
N GLU A 318 -21.63 -5.01 5.12
CA GLU A 318 -20.62 -6.07 5.03
C GLU A 318 -20.47 -6.65 3.60
N HIS A 319 -21.28 -6.16 2.65
CA HIS A 319 -21.23 -6.50 1.22
C HIS A 319 -20.86 -5.30 0.37
N LEU A 320 -20.53 -5.53 -0.91
CA LEU A 320 -19.99 -4.51 -1.82
C LEU A 320 -20.89 -4.20 -3.03
N HIS A 321 -22.03 -4.88 -3.20
CA HIS A 321 -22.85 -4.78 -4.43
C HIS A 321 -22.04 -4.99 -5.73
N GLY A 322 -21.01 -5.85 -5.66
CA GLY A 322 -20.11 -6.10 -6.80
C GLY A 322 -19.31 -4.87 -7.25
N SER A 323 -19.19 -3.84 -6.41
CA SER A 323 -18.56 -2.57 -6.77
C SER A 323 -17.44 -2.18 -5.83
N THR A 324 -16.49 -1.42 -6.37
CA THR A 324 -15.47 -0.69 -5.60
C THR A 324 -15.78 0.81 -5.50
N ALA A 325 -16.82 1.28 -6.20
CA ALA A 325 -17.24 2.68 -6.21
C ALA A 325 -18.76 2.84 -6.19
N ILE A 326 -19.26 3.55 -5.18
CA ILE A 326 -20.65 4.00 -5.08
C ILE A 326 -20.64 5.54 -5.08
N GLY A 327 -21.28 6.13 -6.07
CA GLY A 327 -21.53 7.56 -6.19
C GLY A 327 -22.88 7.93 -5.58
N GLY A 328 -22.85 8.73 -4.52
CA GLY A 328 -24.05 9.26 -3.90
C GLY A 328 -24.80 8.26 -3.01
N ILE A 329 -25.59 8.80 -2.09
CA ILE A 329 -26.48 8.04 -1.22
C ILE A 329 -27.75 8.84 -0.95
N ALA A 330 -28.90 8.14 -0.97
CA ALA A 330 -30.17 8.66 -0.50
C ALA A 330 -30.77 7.70 0.53
N LEU A 331 -31.36 8.25 1.59
CA LEU A 331 -32.19 7.52 2.54
C LEU A 331 -33.64 7.92 2.32
N TYR A 332 -34.51 6.93 2.17
CA TYR A 332 -35.88 7.18 1.80
C TYR A 332 -36.77 7.41 3.03
N GLN A 333 -37.03 8.69 3.33
CA GLN A 333 -37.76 9.17 4.50
C GLN A 333 -39.04 9.90 4.10
N ALA A 334 -39.80 9.31 3.17
CA ALA A 334 -41.05 9.83 2.62
C ALA A 334 -42.09 8.69 2.47
N SER A 335 -43.35 9.01 2.16
CA SER A 335 -44.46 8.05 2.20
C SER A 335 -45.06 7.70 0.83
N GLN A 336 -44.46 8.19 -0.26
CA GLN A 336 -44.98 8.03 -1.62
C GLN A 336 -44.67 6.66 -2.23
N PHE A 337 -43.47 6.11 -1.98
CA PHE A 337 -43.14 4.71 -2.27
C PHE A 337 -43.84 3.77 -1.27
N PRO A 338 -44.00 2.48 -1.61
CA PRO A 338 -44.52 1.48 -0.70
C PRO A 338 -43.72 1.43 0.62
N SER A 339 -44.40 1.05 1.71
CA SER A 339 -43.82 1.09 3.06
C SER A 339 -42.55 0.24 3.24
N GLU A 340 -42.34 -0.78 2.40
CA GLU A 340 -41.12 -1.61 2.40
C GLU A 340 -39.85 -0.86 1.94
N TYR A 341 -39.99 0.33 1.36
CA TYR A 341 -38.87 1.20 0.99
C TYR A 341 -38.59 2.28 2.04
N LEU A 342 -39.48 2.46 3.02
CA LEU A 342 -39.30 3.45 4.08
C LEU A 342 -38.08 3.08 4.94
N GLY A 343 -37.13 4.01 5.07
CA GLY A 343 -35.87 3.81 5.79
C GLY A 343 -34.78 3.11 4.98
N ASN A 344 -35.06 2.64 3.76
CA ASN A 344 -34.04 2.01 2.93
C ASN A 344 -33.01 3.03 2.42
N SER A 345 -31.80 2.53 2.18
CA SER A 345 -30.76 3.26 1.48
C SER A 345 -30.72 2.91 0.00
N PHE A 346 -30.42 3.91 -0.81
CA PHE A 346 -30.16 3.80 -2.24
C PHE A 346 -28.77 4.35 -2.54
N GLY A 347 -27.97 3.60 -3.30
CA GLY A 347 -26.60 3.97 -3.68
C GLY A 347 -26.40 3.93 -5.19
N GLY A 348 -25.80 4.97 -5.77
CA GLY A 348 -25.53 5.05 -7.21
C GLY A 348 -24.30 4.23 -7.56
N ASN A 349 -24.46 3.11 -8.24
CA ASN A 349 -23.36 2.24 -8.60
C ASN A 349 -22.87 2.54 -10.01
N VAL A 350 -21.87 3.41 -10.10
CA VAL A 350 -21.25 3.85 -11.35
C VAL A 350 -20.53 2.71 -12.08
N MET A 351 -20.00 1.73 -11.34
CA MET A 351 -19.28 0.59 -11.90
C MET A 351 -20.21 -0.36 -12.64
N THR A 352 -21.41 -0.57 -12.08
CA THR A 352 -22.34 -1.62 -12.53
C THR A 352 -23.59 -1.06 -13.22
N SER A 353 -23.66 0.26 -13.45
CA SER A 353 -24.80 0.95 -14.08
C SER A 353 -26.14 0.65 -13.39
N ARG A 354 -26.14 0.75 -12.06
CA ARG A 354 -27.28 0.41 -11.21
C ARG A 354 -27.51 1.45 -10.11
N VAL A 355 -28.72 1.51 -9.59
CA VAL A 355 -28.99 2.05 -8.25
C VAL A 355 -29.26 0.86 -7.33
N ASN A 356 -28.36 0.60 -6.39
CA ASN A 356 -28.51 -0.49 -5.44
C ASN A 356 -29.45 -0.08 -4.30
N ARG A 357 -30.09 -1.06 -3.67
CA ARG A 357 -30.96 -0.88 -2.49
C ARG A 357 -30.45 -1.69 -1.31
N ASN A 358 -30.55 -1.13 -0.11
CA ASN A 358 -30.40 -1.89 1.13
C ASN A 358 -31.53 -1.55 2.09
N SER A 359 -32.08 -2.56 2.76
CA SER A 359 -32.89 -2.35 3.96
C SER A 359 -31.97 -2.05 5.14
N ILE A 360 -32.45 -1.21 6.06
CA ILE A 360 -31.70 -0.80 7.26
C ILE A 360 -32.36 -1.42 8.48
N GLU A 361 -31.60 -2.20 9.24
CA GLU A 361 -32.01 -2.81 10.49
C GLU A 361 -31.28 -2.16 11.67
N HIS A 362 -32.00 -1.98 12.78
CA HIS A 362 -31.44 -1.54 14.05
C HIS A 362 -31.42 -2.70 15.07
N VAL A 363 -30.23 -3.02 15.59
CA VAL A 363 -30.04 -3.91 16.76
C VAL A 363 -29.60 -3.04 17.93
N GLY A 364 -30.56 -2.69 18.80
CA GLY A 364 -30.36 -1.58 19.73
C GLY A 364 -30.21 -0.27 18.94
N SER A 365 -29.11 0.46 19.16
CA SER A 365 -28.76 1.63 18.36
C SER A 365 -27.88 1.30 17.15
N THR A 366 -27.42 0.05 17.03
CA THR A 366 -26.48 -0.37 15.98
C THR A 366 -27.19 -0.58 14.66
N VAL A 367 -26.65 0.04 13.61
CA VAL A 367 -27.22 0.02 12.26
C VAL A 367 -26.56 -1.03 11.41
N ARG A 368 -27.35 -1.83 10.70
CA ARG A 368 -26.91 -2.82 9.72
C ARG A 368 -27.65 -2.64 8.40
N ALA A 369 -26.93 -2.68 7.30
CA ALA A 369 -27.49 -2.67 5.95
C ALA A 369 -27.56 -4.09 5.39
N HIS A 370 -28.73 -4.49 4.93
CA HIS A 370 -28.94 -5.78 4.26
C HIS A 370 -29.13 -5.58 2.77
N GLN A 371 -28.41 -6.37 1.98
CA GLN A 371 -28.51 -6.33 0.53
C GLN A 371 -29.91 -6.72 0.07
N GLU A 372 -30.55 -5.83 -0.69
CA GLU A 372 -31.82 -6.11 -1.38
C GLU A 372 -31.58 -6.24 -2.90
N ALA A 373 -32.65 -6.56 -3.65
CA ALA A 373 -32.61 -6.49 -5.11
C ALA A 373 -32.30 -5.06 -5.59
N ASP A 374 -31.52 -4.96 -6.68
CA ASP A 374 -31.21 -3.68 -7.32
C ASP A 374 -32.50 -2.90 -7.64
N PHE A 375 -32.50 -1.60 -7.35
CA PHE A 375 -33.68 -0.75 -7.51
C PHE A 375 -33.83 -0.23 -8.94
N VAL A 376 -32.74 0.19 -9.56
CA VAL A 376 -32.70 0.54 -10.98
C VAL A 376 -31.56 -0.22 -11.62
N VAL A 377 -31.86 -0.98 -12.69
CA VAL A 377 -30.85 -1.64 -13.52
C VAL A 377 -30.91 -1.03 -14.91
N SER A 378 -29.82 -0.41 -15.37
CA SER A 378 -29.73 0.06 -16.75
C SER A 378 -29.13 -1.01 -17.65
N ARG A 379 -29.73 -1.21 -18.83
CA ARG A 379 -29.09 -1.98 -19.91
C ARG A 379 -28.14 -1.13 -20.75
N ASP A 380 -28.21 0.19 -20.60
CA ASP A 380 -27.23 1.10 -21.18
C ASP A 380 -25.98 1.15 -20.28
N PRO A 381 -24.83 0.68 -20.77
CA PRO A 381 -23.63 0.64 -19.95
C PRO A 381 -23.01 2.04 -19.76
N TRP A 382 -23.56 3.11 -20.36
CA TRP A 382 -23.17 4.51 -20.15
C TRP A 382 -23.79 5.15 -18.91
N PHE A 383 -24.85 4.57 -18.34
CA PHE A 383 -25.51 5.10 -17.14
C PHE A 383 -24.55 5.11 -15.94
N ARG A 384 -24.38 6.29 -15.33
CA ARG A 384 -23.46 6.57 -14.21
C ARG A 384 -24.16 7.40 -13.13
N PRO A 385 -24.91 6.77 -12.22
CA PRO A 385 -25.56 7.48 -11.13
C PRO A 385 -24.52 7.95 -10.11
N VAL A 386 -24.23 9.27 -10.08
CA VAL A 386 -23.18 9.87 -9.23
C VAL A 386 -23.72 10.60 -8.01
N ASP A 387 -24.99 11.01 -8.02
CA ASP A 387 -25.68 11.58 -6.86
C ASP A 387 -27.16 11.18 -6.86
N LEU A 388 -27.75 11.12 -5.67
CA LEU A 388 -29.12 10.70 -5.43
C LEU A 388 -29.78 11.63 -4.41
N GLN A 389 -31.01 12.08 -4.69
CA GLN A 389 -31.80 12.90 -3.75
C GLN A 389 -33.24 12.41 -3.66
N VAL A 390 -33.81 12.43 -2.46
CA VAL A 390 -35.27 12.35 -2.30
C VAL A 390 -35.83 13.77 -2.45
N GLY A 391 -36.78 13.95 -3.36
CA GLY A 391 -37.41 15.25 -3.60
C GLY A 391 -38.50 15.60 -2.58
N PRO A 392 -38.94 16.87 -2.52
CA PRO A 392 -40.10 17.29 -1.71
C PRO A 392 -41.40 16.57 -2.08
N ASP A 393 -41.52 16.12 -3.33
CA ASP A 393 -42.60 15.28 -3.86
C ASP A 393 -42.53 13.82 -3.40
N GLY A 394 -41.41 13.40 -2.78
CA GLY A 394 -41.17 12.02 -2.36
C GLY A 394 -40.65 11.11 -3.48
N ALA A 395 -40.24 11.65 -4.62
CA ALA A 395 -39.59 10.88 -5.69
C ALA A 395 -38.08 10.75 -5.45
N LEU A 396 -37.44 9.75 -6.07
CA LEU A 396 -35.98 9.61 -6.06
C LEU A 396 -35.39 10.22 -7.34
N TYR A 397 -34.55 11.23 -7.20
CA TYR A 397 -33.84 11.89 -8.29
C TYR A 397 -32.42 11.34 -8.40
N ILE A 398 -31.96 11.16 -9.64
CA ILE A 398 -30.67 10.55 -9.98
C ILE A 398 -29.92 11.51 -10.90
N ALA A 399 -28.72 11.93 -10.49
CA ALA A 399 -27.77 12.59 -11.38
C ALA A 399 -27.00 11.52 -12.15
N ASP A 400 -27.30 11.40 -13.43
CA ASP A 400 -26.61 10.51 -14.34
C ASP A 400 -25.52 11.28 -15.09
N PHE A 401 -24.28 10.98 -14.73
CA PHE A 401 -23.09 11.56 -15.35
C PHE A 401 -22.93 11.16 -16.83
N TYR A 402 -23.64 10.12 -17.28
CA TYR A 402 -23.73 9.56 -18.63
C TYR A 402 -22.42 9.54 -19.42
N ASN A 403 -21.61 8.49 -19.21
CA ASN A 403 -20.24 8.44 -19.73
C ASN A 403 -19.77 7.01 -20.04
N ARG A 404 -19.04 6.87 -21.16
CA ARG A 404 -18.45 5.59 -21.57
C ARG A 404 -17.24 5.16 -20.77
N ILE A 405 -16.52 6.08 -20.14
CA ILE A 405 -15.39 5.74 -19.25
C ILE A 405 -15.88 5.89 -17.82
N ILE A 406 -15.62 4.88 -16.99
CA ILE A 406 -16.15 4.83 -15.62
C ILE A 406 -15.54 5.92 -14.73
N GLY A 407 -14.21 6.03 -14.68
CA GLY A 407 -13.50 6.98 -13.82
C GLY A 407 -12.31 7.66 -14.49
N HIS A 408 -11.37 8.16 -13.69
CA HIS A 408 -10.18 8.88 -14.15
C HIS A 408 -8.88 8.06 -14.11
N TYR A 409 -8.91 6.82 -13.61
CA TYR A 409 -7.71 5.98 -13.44
C TYR A 409 -7.52 4.95 -14.56
N GLU A 410 -8.59 4.58 -15.27
CA GLU A 410 -8.60 3.42 -16.14
C GLU A 410 -7.95 3.68 -17.51
N VAL A 411 -7.97 4.93 -17.94
CA VAL A 411 -7.32 5.41 -19.16
C VAL A 411 -6.71 6.78 -18.92
N ALA A 412 -5.75 7.16 -19.76
CA ALA A 412 -5.16 8.50 -19.74
C ALA A 412 -6.23 9.60 -19.69
N LEU A 413 -5.95 10.67 -18.96
CA LEU A 413 -6.92 11.73 -18.73
C LEU A 413 -7.33 12.46 -20.03
N ASP A 414 -6.50 12.41 -21.07
CA ASP A 414 -6.72 13.03 -22.39
C ASP A 414 -7.38 12.09 -23.40
N HIS A 415 -7.80 10.90 -22.96
CA HIS A 415 -8.41 9.90 -23.83
C HIS A 415 -9.65 10.46 -24.55
N PRO A 416 -9.76 10.33 -25.88
CA PRO A 416 -10.81 10.99 -26.68
C PRO A 416 -12.23 10.48 -26.38
N GLY A 417 -12.34 9.29 -25.76
CA GLY A 417 -13.61 8.74 -25.30
C GLY A 417 -14.18 9.42 -24.05
N ARG A 418 -13.47 10.37 -23.41
CA ARG A 418 -14.02 11.08 -22.25
C ARG A 418 -15.06 12.09 -22.73
N ASP A 419 -16.34 11.76 -22.54
CA ASP A 419 -17.43 12.68 -22.86
C ASP A 419 -17.30 13.95 -22.00
N ARG A 420 -17.76 15.11 -22.48
CA ARG A 420 -17.74 16.40 -21.76
C ARG A 420 -19.06 17.18 -21.88
N HIS A 421 -20.06 16.59 -22.54
CA HIS A 421 -21.25 17.31 -23.02
C HIS A 421 -22.56 16.63 -22.69
N ARG A 422 -22.54 15.33 -22.37
CA ARG A 422 -23.73 14.55 -22.04
C ARG A 422 -23.93 14.43 -20.53
N GLY A 423 -25.17 14.23 -20.13
CA GLY A 423 -25.55 14.10 -18.73
C GLY A 423 -27.04 14.28 -18.57
N ARG A 424 -27.63 13.52 -17.65
CA ARG A 424 -29.08 13.38 -17.52
C ARG A 424 -29.50 13.42 -16.07
N ILE A 425 -30.73 13.87 -15.85
CA ILE A 425 -31.37 13.78 -14.54
C ILE A 425 -32.63 12.95 -14.70
N TRP A 426 -32.73 11.92 -13.89
CA TRP A 426 -33.86 11.01 -13.86
C TRP A 426 -34.65 11.17 -12.56
N ARG A 427 -35.97 11.02 -12.64
CA ARG A 427 -36.88 11.01 -11.49
C ARG A 427 -37.62 9.67 -11.46
N VAL A 428 -37.51 8.96 -10.35
CA VAL A 428 -38.20 7.68 -10.12
C VAL A 428 -39.40 7.90 -9.21
N VAL A 429 -40.58 7.54 -9.70
CA VAL A 429 -41.87 7.70 -9.02
C VAL A 429 -42.56 6.35 -8.85
N PHE A 430 -43.42 6.23 -7.83
CA PHE A 430 -44.31 5.09 -7.68
C PHE A 430 -45.73 5.48 -8.12
N ARG A 431 -46.27 4.80 -9.13
CA ARG A 431 -47.66 4.98 -9.59
C ARG A 431 -48.58 3.81 -9.18
N GLY A 432 -48.00 2.68 -8.77
CA GLY A 432 -48.76 1.45 -8.51
C GLY A 432 -49.48 0.95 -9.78
N HIS A 433 -50.65 0.33 -9.61
CA HIS A 433 -51.49 -0.17 -10.74
C HIS A 433 -52.59 0.80 -11.19
N GLN A 434 -52.61 2.05 -10.68
CA GLN A 434 -53.61 3.05 -11.06
C GLN A 434 -52.93 4.32 -11.56
N GLU A 435 -53.25 4.74 -12.79
CA GLU A 435 -52.70 5.94 -13.47
C GLU A 435 -52.98 7.27 -12.73
N ALA A 436 -53.71 7.27 -11.61
CA ALA A 436 -54.31 8.46 -11.00
C ALA A 436 -53.41 9.28 -10.05
N ASN A 437 -52.21 8.83 -9.69
CA ASN A 437 -51.33 9.53 -8.74
C ASN A 437 -50.27 10.42 -9.43
N ARG A 438 -50.68 11.36 -10.29
CA ARG A 438 -49.78 12.46 -10.72
C ARG A 438 -49.63 13.59 -9.70
N ASN A 439 -50.40 13.58 -8.62
CA ASN A 439 -50.59 14.78 -7.81
C ASN A 439 -49.69 14.83 -6.56
N ALA A 440 -48.43 15.19 -6.75
CA ALA A 440 -47.70 15.97 -5.77
C ALA A 440 -47.04 17.13 -6.52
N SER A 441 -47.70 18.29 -6.49
CA SER A 441 -47.17 19.55 -7.05
C SER A 441 -45.76 19.80 -6.51
N LEU A 442 -44.76 19.85 -7.39
CA LEU A 442 -43.39 20.25 -7.03
C LEU A 442 -43.35 21.75 -6.73
N THR A 443 -44.16 22.54 -7.44
CA THR A 443 -44.28 23.96 -7.16
C THR A 443 -45.11 24.21 -5.93
N ALA A 444 -44.51 25.05 -5.12
CA ALA A 444 -45.13 25.78 -4.05
C ALA A 444 -46.17 26.74 -4.68
N THR A 445 -47.48 26.50 -4.51
CA THR A 445 -48.53 27.48 -4.86
C THR A 445 -48.13 28.87 -4.33
N LYS A 446 -48.52 29.99 -4.97
CA LYS A 446 -48.18 31.38 -4.58
C LYS A 446 -48.26 31.76 -3.07
N ASP A 447 -48.87 30.94 -2.21
CA ASP A 447 -49.02 31.10 -0.75
C ASP A 447 -47.91 30.41 0.11
N THR A 448 -46.91 29.77 -0.51
CA THR A 448 -45.89 28.97 0.20
C THR A 448 -44.79 29.73 0.90
N ASP A 449 -44.68 31.03 0.66
CA ASP A 449 -43.74 31.90 1.37
C ASP A 449 -44.29 32.39 2.72
N SER A 450 -45.56 32.07 3.03
CA SER A 450 -46.15 32.46 4.31
C SER A 450 -45.63 31.59 5.47
N LEU A 451 -45.36 32.24 6.62
CA LEU A 451 -45.04 31.55 7.89
C LEU A 451 -46.10 30.48 8.23
N LYS A 452 -47.37 30.75 7.93
CA LYS A 452 -48.47 29.80 8.14
C LYS A 452 -48.30 28.53 7.31
N SER A 453 -47.94 28.65 6.02
CA SER A 453 -47.68 27.50 5.16
C SER A 453 -46.45 26.71 5.63
N ALA A 454 -45.37 27.38 6.01
CA ALA A 454 -44.16 26.71 6.49
C ALA A 454 -44.43 25.93 7.80
N LEU A 455 -45.15 26.54 8.75
CA LEU A 455 -45.56 25.87 9.99
C LEU A 455 -46.42 24.62 9.73
N ALA A 456 -47.29 24.63 8.71
CA ALA A 456 -48.09 23.46 8.35
C ALA A 456 -47.23 22.30 7.83
N LYS A 457 -46.18 22.60 7.05
CA LYS A 457 -45.25 21.62 6.47
C LYS A 457 -44.39 20.89 7.51
N LEU A 458 -44.24 21.41 8.73
CA LEU A 458 -43.51 20.74 9.82
C LEU A 458 -44.10 19.38 10.21
N SER A 459 -45.38 19.13 9.91
CA SER A 459 -46.06 17.86 10.14
C SER A 459 -46.07 16.94 8.91
N SER A 460 -45.34 17.27 7.85
CA SER A 460 -45.23 16.42 6.65
C SER A 460 -44.62 15.06 6.98
N ASN A 461 -45.02 14.01 6.26
CA ASN A 461 -44.40 12.69 6.34
C ASN A 461 -43.08 12.58 5.56
N ASN A 462 -42.71 13.61 4.79
CA ASN A 462 -41.44 13.70 4.07
C ASN A 462 -40.45 14.54 4.90
N LEU A 463 -39.33 13.94 5.32
CA LEU A 463 -38.28 14.61 6.10
C LEU A 463 -37.73 15.85 5.38
N ILE A 464 -37.52 15.79 4.07
CA ILE A 464 -36.98 16.90 3.28
C ILE A 464 -37.91 18.11 3.34
N VAL A 465 -39.23 17.89 3.22
CA VAL A 465 -40.23 18.96 3.34
C VAL A 465 -40.20 19.61 4.72
N ARG A 466 -40.05 18.80 5.78
CA ARG A 466 -39.96 19.32 7.16
C ARG A 466 -38.70 20.16 7.35
N GLN A 467 -37.55 19.71 6.85
CA GLN A 467 -36.28 20.43 6.98
C GLN A 467 -36.29 21.74 6.19
N LEU A 468 -36.73 21.71 4.92
CA LEU A 468 -36.84 22.91 4.11
C LEU A 468 -37.81 23.95 4.71
N ALA A 469 -38.90 23.49 5.34
CA ALA A 469 -39.81 24.38 6.05
C ALA A 469 -39.17 24.98 7.31
N THR A 470 -38.41 24.20 8.08
CA THR A 470 -37.64 24.71 9.22
C THR A 470 -36.58 25.73 8.78
N ASP A 471 -35.85 25.44 7.72
CA ASP A 471 -34.85 26.36 7.14
C ASP A 471 -35.50 27.65 6.66
N GLN A 472 -36.64 27.57 5.97
CA GLN A 472 -37.41 28.74 5.56
C GLN A 472 -37.87 29.60 6.76
N ILE A 473 -38.36 28.96 7.83
CA ILE A 473 -38.80 29.68 9.04
C ILE A 473 -37.61 30.39 9.68
N VAL A 474 -36.50 29.68 9.89
CA VAL A 474 -35.33 30.22 10.61
C VAL A 474 -34.61 31.28 9.79
N ASP A 475 -34.35 31.01 8.51
CA ASP A 475 -33.46 31.84 7.70
C ASP A 475 -34.19 33.04 7.06
N ASN A 476 -35.47 32.87 6.67
CA ASN A 476 -36.21 33.93 5.98
C ASN A 476 -37.16 34.72 6.90
N VAL A 477 -37.84 34.06 7.84
CA VAL A 477 -38.75 34.73 8.79
C VAL A 477 -37.99 35.19 10.05
N GLY A 478 -37.05 34.37 10.52
CA GLY A 478 -36.19 34.70 11.65
C GLY A 478 -36.93 34.86 12.96
N GLN A 479 -36.49 35.84 13.75
CA GLN A 479 -36.99 36.12 15.11
C GLN A 479 -38.51 36.36 15.16
N ALA A 480 -39.12 36.87 14.08
CA ALA A 480 -40.56 37.10 14.01
C ALA A 480 -41.40 35.80 14.08
N ALA A 481 -40.80 34.63 13.86
CA ALA A 481 -41.49 33.35 13.93
C ALA A 481 -41.68 32.81 15.37
N ILE A 482 -40.95 33.34 16.36
CA ILE A 482 -40.85 32.75 17.71
C ILE A 482 -42.21 32.59 18.39
N GLU A 483 -43.07 33.61 18.32
CA GLU A 483 -44.41 33.55 18.93
C GLU A 483 -45.25 32.43 18.31
N ALA A 484 -45.23 32.30 16.99
CA ALA A 484 -45.98 31.27 16.27
C ALA A 484 -45.42 29.86 16.50
N LEU A 485 -44.10 29.72 16.60
CA LEU A 485 -43.42 28.47 16.94
C LEU A 485 -43.80 28.01 18.36
N ASN A 486 -43.74 28.91 19.35
CA ASN A 486 -44.16 28.62 20.72
C ASN A 486 -45.65 28.27 20.81
N GLY A 487 -46.50 29.03 20.12
CA GLY A 487 -47.94 28.74 20.03
C GLY A 487 -48.21 27.34 19.47
N LYS A 488 -47.46 26.93 18.44
CA LYS A 488 -47.60 25.58 17.85
C LYS A 488 -47.01 24.49 18.74
N LEU A 489 -45.88 24.71 19.40
CA LEU A 489 -45.27 23.75 20.33
C LEU A 489 -46.16 23.46 21.54
N ASN A 490 -46.93 24.46 22.00
CA ASN A 490 -47.89 24.33 23.09
C ASN A 490 -49.22 23.66 22.67
N SER A 491 -49.39 23.37 21.38
CA SER A 491 -50.55 22.64 20.86
C SER A 491 -50.25 21.14 20.69
N GLU A 492 -51.26 20.35 20.39
CA GLU A 492 -51.06 18.94 20.05
C GLU A 492 -50.41 18.81 18.67
N VAL A 493 -49.21 18.22 18.63
CA VAL A 493 -48.39 18.03 17.43
C VAL A 493 -47.72 16.66 17.49
N SER A 494 -47.42 16.07 16.31
CA SER A 494 -46.66 14.82 16.23
C SER A 494 -45.23 14.99 16.75
N GLY A 495 -44.55 13.86 17.03
CA GLY A 495 -43.16 13.87 17.48
C GLY A 495 -42.23 14.51 16.44
N GLU A 496 -42.42 14.21 15.16
CA GLU A 496 -41.64 14.76 14.05
C GLU A 496 -41.79 16.28 13.95
N ALA A 497 -43.02 16.80 14.09
CA ALA A 497 -43.26 18.24 14.10
C ALA A 497 -42.65 18.90 15.34
N ARG A 498 -42.75 18.24 16.50
CA ARG A 498 -42.15 18.72 17.76
C ARG A 498 -40.64 18.86 17.65
N VAL A 499 -39.96 17.87 17.07
CA VAL A 499 -38.51 17.92 16.79
C VAL A 499 -38.16 19.16 15.97
N GLN A 500 -38.88 19.43 14.88
CA GLN A 500 -38.64 20.61 14.04
C GLN A 500 -38.84 21.92 14.79
N LEU A 501 -39.89 22.01 15.60
CA LEU A 501 -40.17 23.20 16.42
C LEU A 501 -39.06 23.47 17.44
N LEU A 502 -38.55 22.43 18.10
CA LEU A 502 -37.46 22.54 19.07
C LEU A 502 -36.16 23.02 18.41
N TRP A 503 -35.79 22.44 17.26
CA TRP A 503 -34.62 22.87 16.49
C TRP A 503 -34.78 24.28 15.91
N ALA A 504 -35.97 24.67 15.44
CA ALA A 504 -36.24 26.02 14.98
C ALA A 504 -36.06 27.05 16.12
N LEU A 505 -36.63 26.78 17.30
CA LEU A 505 -36.46 27.62 18.48
C LEU A 505 -35.00 27.69 18.94
N TYR A 506 -34.28 26.57 18.91
CA TYR A 506 -32.84 26.53 19.23
C TYR A 506 -32.01 27.39 18.28
N ARG A 507 -32.21 27.25 16.97
CA ARG A 507 -31.49 28.02 15.94
C ARG A 507 -31.82 29.53 15.99
N LEU A 508 -32.97 29.89 16.56
CA LEU A 508 -33.38 31.28 16.81
C LEU A 508 -32.97 31.79 18.19
N ASP A 509 -32.20 31.03 18.98
CA ASP A 509 -31.80 31.39 20.35
C ASP A 509 -33.00 31.67 21.27
N ALA A 510 -34.10 30.92 21.07
CA ALA A 510 -35.39 31.13 21.73
C ALA A 510 -35.92 29.88 22.46
N LEU A 511 -35.17 28.78 22.46
CA LEU A 511 -35.53 27.56 23.19
C LEU A 511 -35.29 27.75 24.70
N THR A 512 -36.34 27.60 25.50
CA THR A 512 -36.25 27.78 26.96
C THR A 512 -35.85 26.49 27.69
N GLU A 513 -35.22 26.64 28.86
CA GLU A 513 -34.89 25.50 29.75
C GLU A 513 -36.13 24.67 30.10
N ALA A 514 -37.27 25.31 30.37
CA ALA A 514 -38.52 24.62 30.69
C ALA A 514 -39.02 23.74 29.52
N GLN A 515 -38.93 24.23 28.29
CA GLN A 515 -39.28 23.44 27.09
C GLN A 515 -38.33 22.27 26.89
N LEU A 516 -37.04 22.48 27.14
CA LEU A 516 -36.01 21.44 27.03
C LEU A 516 -36.24 20.32 28.06
N ILE A 517 -36.47 20.66 29.33
CA ILE A 517 -36.78 19.70 30.40
C ILE A 517 -38.06 18.93 30.10
N ALA A 518 -39.13 19.62 29.67
CA ALA A 518 -40.39 18.96 29.33
C ALA A 518 -40.20 17.97 28.17
N SER A 519 -39.45 18.35 27.13
CA SER A 519 -39.19 17.51 25.96
C SER A 519 -38.23 16.35 26.26
N ALA A 520 -37.35 16.48 27.26
CA ALA A 520 -36.46 15.40 27.70
C ALA A 520 -37.23 14.19 28.27
N SER A 521 -38.45 14.42 28.74
CA SER A 521 -39.34 13.38 29.30
C SER A 521 -40.52 13.04 28.37
N ASP A 522 -40.43 13.41 27.08
CA ASP A 522 -41.50 13.17 26.11
C ASP A 522 -41.74 11.67 25.92
N ALA A 523 -43.01 11.28 25.71
CA ALA A 523 -43.36 9.88 25.46
C ALA A 523 -42.74 9.36 24.15
N ASN A 524 -42.51 10.23 23.17
CA ASN A 524 -41.91 9.87 21.90
C ASN A 524 -40.38 9.80 21.99
N GLU A 525 -39.83 8.62 21.69
CA GLU A 525 -38.39 8.35 21.68
C GLU A 525 -37.61 9.30 20.75
N LEU A 526 -38.15 9.62 19.58
CA LEU A 526 -37.53 10.52 18.62
C LEU A 526 -37.28 11.90 19.23
N VAL A 527 -38.26 12.42 19.97
CA VAL A 527 -38.16 13.71 20.65
C VAL A 527 -37.06 13.65 21.72
N ARG A 528 -37.04 12.62 22.55
CA ARG A 528 -36.00 12.45 23.58
C ARG A 528 -34.60 12.33 22.98
N ALA A 529 -34.44 11.60 21.87
CA ALA A 529 -33.17 11.47 21.15
C ALA A 529 -32.66 12.83 20.62
N HIS A 530 -33.54 13.62 20.00
CA HIS A 530 -33.17 14.96 19.53
C HIS A 530 -32.91 15.95 20.67
N VAL A 531 -33.56 15.81 21.83
CA VAL A 531 -33.23 16.62 23.01
C VAL A 531 -31.79 16.38 23.46
N GLN A 532 -31.32 15.13 23.43
CA GLN A 532 -29.91 14.83 23.71
C GLN A 532 -28.96 15.49 22.69
N GLN A 533 -29.31 15.49 21.41
CA GLN A 533 -28.52 16.18 20.37
C GLN A 533 -28.56 17.72 20.50
N LEU A 534 -29.71 18.29 20.89
CA LEU A 534 -29.86 19.72 21.17
C LEU A 534 -28.94 20.14 22.31
N VAL A 535 -28.98 19.42 23.43
CA VAL A 535 -28.06 19.62 24.55
C VAL A 535 -26.61 19.44 24.09
N GLY A 536 -26.35 18.39 23.32
CA GLY A 536 -25.08 18.13 22.66
C GLY A 536 -24.68 19.18 21.62
N SER A 537 -25.54 20.12 21.24
CA SER A 537 -25.21 21.23 20.32
C SER A 537 -24.89 22.52 21.07
N MET A 538 -25.28 22.64 22.34
CA MET A 538 -24.98 23.80 23.18
C MET A 538 -23.47 23.98 23.43
N ASN A 539 -23.07 25.22 23.75
CA ASN A 539 -21.68 25.58 23.98
C ASN A 539 -21.15 25.08 25.34
N GLN A 540 -22.01 25.00 26.35
CA GLN A 540 -21.68 24.56 27.71
C GLN A 540 -22.86 23.79 28.28
N LEU A 541 -22.58 22.83 29.16
CA LEU A 541 -23.61 22.10 29.92
C LEU A 541 -23.59 22.57 31.38
N ASP A 542 -24.61 23.32 31.76
CA ASP A 542 -24.91 23.65 33.15
C ASP A 542 -25.48 22.43 33.92
N THR A 543 -25.87 22.64 35.18
CA THR A 543 -26.41 21.56 36.02
C THR A 543 -27.68 20.93 35.44
N ALA A 544 -28.58 21.74 34.89
CA ALA A 544 -29.87 21.27 34.37
C ALA A 544 -29.68 20.43 33.10
N THR A 545 -28.86 20.91 32.16
CA THR A 545 -28.52 20.18 30.94
C THR A 545 -27.70 18.91 31.21
N GLN A 546 -26.79 18.92 32.20
CA GLN A 546 -26.12 17.69 32.64
C GLN A 546 -27.10 16.65 33.21
N GLU A 547 -28.16 17.09 33.90
CA GLU A 547 -29.21 16.19 34.38
C GLU A 547 -29.99 15.54 33.22
N ILE A 548 -30.30 16.32 32.19
CA ILE A 548 -30.94 15.81 30.97
C ILE A 548 -30.07 14.74 30.30
N VAL A 549 -28.75 14.97 30.21
CA VAL A 549 -27.83 13.98 29.63
C VAL A 549 -27.77 12.70 30.45
N LEU A 550 -27.76 12.79 31.78
CA LEU A 550 -27.76 11.60 32.64
C LEU A 550 -29.05 10.80 32.55
N ASN A 551 -30.19 11.49 32.47
CA ASN A 551 -31.47 10.83 32.23
C ASN A 551 -31.47 10.13 30.87
N GLY A 552 -30.87 10.74 29.84
CA GLY A 552 -30.69 10.11 28.52
C GLY A 552 -29.78 8.88 28.56
N LEU A 553 -28.68 8.91 29.30
CA LEU A 553 -27.79 7.77 29.52
C LEU A 553 -28.48 6.60 30.26
N ASN A 554 -29.54 6.90 31.00
CA ASN A 554 -30.36 5.93 31.73
C ASN A 554 -31.70 5.64 31.05
N ASP A 555 -31.95 6.18 29.85
CA ASP A 555 -33.19 5.94 29.11
C ASP A 555 -33.34 4.45 28.76
N THR A 556 -34.57 3.99 28.59
CA THR A 556 -34.84 2.62 28.14
C THR A 556 -34.46 2.39 26.67
N SER A 557 -34.42 3.45 25.86
CA SER A 557 -34.03 3.39 24.45
C SER A 557 -32.51 3.43 24.28
N PRO A 558 -31.90 2.44 23.60
CA PRO A 558 -30.50 2.50 23.20
C PRO A 558 -30.18 3.68 22.26
N MET A 559 -31.15 4.11 21.46
CA MET A 559 -30.99 5.26 20.56
C MET A 559 -30.81 6.56 21.35
N VAL A 560 -31.65 6.78 22.37
CA VAL A 560 -31.52 7.93 23.28
C VAL A 560 -30.20 7.86 24.06
N GLN A 561 -29.82 6.67 24.55
CA GLN A 561 -28.54 6.46 25.22
C GLN A 561 -27.34 6.84 24.33
N ARG A 562 -27.37 6.52 23.02
CA ARG A 562 -26.26 6.83 22.11
C ARG A 562 -26.09 8.33 21.90
N PHE A 563 -27.19 9.06 21.68
CA PHE A 563 -27.10 10.52 21.56
C PHE A 563 -26.74 11.19 22.89
N ALA A 564 -27.22 10.67 24.02
CA ALA A 564 -26.80 11.14 25.34
C ALA A 564 -25.31 10.90 25.58
N ALA A 565 -24.78 9.75 25.15
CA ALA A 565 -23.35 9.46 25.20
C ALA A 565 -22.54 10.48 24.40
N ILE A 566 -22.94 10.78 23.15
CA ILE A 566 -22.27 11.78 22.31
C ILE A 566 -22.33 13.17 22.99
N ALA A 567 -23.51 13.56 23.50
CA ALA A 567 -23.68 14.84 24.20
C ALA A 567 -22.78 14.95 25.45
N ALA A 568 -22.63 13.85 26.20
CA ALA A 568 -21.75 13.81 27.37
C ALA A 568 -20.28 14.05 27.01
N GLY A 569 -19.82 13.70 25.80
CA GLY A 569 -18.42 13.89 25.36
C GLY A 569 -17.98 15.36 25.25
N LYS A 570 -18.92 16.30 25.22
CA LYS A 570 -18.68 17.74 24.98
C LYS A 570 -17.77 18.43 26.00
N GLN A 571 -17.88 18.04 27.28
CA GLN A 571 -17.11 18.68 28.34
C GLN A 571 -16.82 17.68 29.47
N PRO A 572 -15.67 17.81 30.15
CA PRO A 572 -15.35 16.97 31.30
C PRO A 572 -16.34 17.21 32.44
N SER A 573 -17.02 16.14 32.88
CA SER A 573 -17.86 16.13 34.08
C SER A 573 -17.68 14.79 34.78
N GLU A 574 -17.24 14.83 36.04
CA GLU A 574 -16.96 13.62 36.83
C GLU A 574 -18.21 12.71 36.89
N ARG A 575 -19.39 13.32 37.07
CA ARG A 575 -20.67 12.61 37.14
C ARG A 575 -21.02 11.92 35.82
N LEU A 576 -20.81 12.61 34.69
CA LEU A 576 -21.05 12.04 33.37
C LEU A 576 -20.05 10.93 33.04
N ALA A 577 -18.76 11.12 33.34
CA ALA A 577 -17.72 10.12 33.10
C ALA A 577 -17.99 8.81 33.85
N LEU A 578 -18.37 8.88 35.12
CA LEU A 578 -18.75 7.71 35.91
C LEU A 578 -19.99 7.02 35.32
N GLN A 579 -21.01 7.79 34.92
CA GLN A 579 -22.21 7.22 34.28
C GLN A 579 -21.90 6.56 32.94
N LEU A 580 -21.09 7.18 32.08
CA LEU A 580 -20.69 6.60 30.79
C LEU A 580 -20.02 5.23 30.98
N LEU A 581 -19.17 5.10 32.00
CA LEU A 581 -18.47 3.85 32.32
C LEU A 581 -19.44 2.77 32.83
N GLU A 582 -20.39 3.13 33.68
CA GLU A 582 -21.44 2.21 34.14
C GLU A 582 -22.33 1.74 32.97
N VAL A 583 -22.73 2.66 32.09
CA VAL A 583 -23.53 2.33 30.91
C VAL A 583 -22.75 1.39 29.98
N LEU A 584 -21.46 1.65 29.73
CA LEU A 584 -20.62 0.79 28.90
C LEU A 584 -20.52 -0.66 29.43
N GLN A 585 -20.58 -0.87 30.74
CA GLN A 585 -20.54 -2.20 31.36
C GLN A 585 -21.85 -2.98 31.23
N ARG A 586 -23.00 -2.30 31.22
CA ARG A 586 -24.32 -2.94 31.14
C ARG A 586 -24.87 -3.06 29.72
N VAL A 587 -24.40 -2.23 28.77
CA VAL A 587 -24.87 -2.26 27.39
C VAL A 587 -24.48 -3.58 26.72
N PRO A 588 -25.43 -4.26 26.04
CA PRO A 588 -25.16 -5.53 25.36
C PRO A 588 -24.03 -5.44 24.35
N SER A 589 -23.23 -6.50 24.24
CA SER A 589 -22.04 -6.54 23.36
C SER A 589 -22.36 -6.33 21.88
N GLU A 590 -23.59 -6.65 21.46
CA GLU A 590 -24.10 -6.52 20.11
C GLU A 590 -24.45 -5.09 19.68
N ASP A 591 -24.63 -4.16 20.64
CA ASP A 591 -24.88 -2.75 20.32
C ASP A 591 -23.55 -1.99 20.13
N LEU A 592 -22.86 -2.36 19.05
CA LEU A 592 -21.54 -1.89 18.70
C LEU A 592 -21.46 -0.36 18.57
N HIS A 593 -22.45 0.31 17.98
CA HIS A 593 -22.43 1.78 17.79
C HIS A 593 -22.61 2.54 19.10
N LEU A 594 -23.53 2.13 20.00
CA LEU A 594 -23.66 2.73 21.33
C LEU A 594 -22.38 2.53 22.13
N ARG A 595 -21.84 1.31 22.15
CA ARG A 595 -20.59 1.00 22.85
C ARG A 595 -19.45 1.86 22.31
N HIS A 596 -19.34 2.02 21.00
CA HIS A 596 -18.29 2.85 20.41
C HIS A 596 -18.47 4.35 20.74
N ALA A 597 -19.70 4.87 20.72
CA ALA A 597 -20.00 6.24 21.14
C ALA A 597 -19.64 6.50 22.61
N LEU A 598 -19.99 5.59 23.52
CA LEU A 598 -19.61 5.66 24.94
C LEU A 598 -18.08 5.69 25.11
N ARG A 599 -17.36 4.87 24.35
CA ARG A 599 -15.89 4.81 24.39
C ARG A 599 -15.24 6.10 23.86
N ILE A 600 -15.75 6.67 22.77
CA ILE A 600 -15.31 7.96 22.24
C ILE A 600 -15.53 9.06 23.29
N SER A 601 -16.71 9.14 23.88
CA SER A 601 -17.03 10.18 24.88
C SER A 601 -16.18 10.06 26.15
N LEU A 602 -15.92 8.83 26.61
CA LEU A 602 -14.98 8.58 27.71
C LEU A 602 -13.57 9.03 27.35
N ARG A 603 -13.06 8.65 26.18
CA ARG A 603 -11.73 9.10 25.69
C ARG A 603 -11.65 10.62 25.70
N ASP A 604 -12.63 11.31 25.13
CA ASP A 604 -12.58 12.76 24.95
C ASP A 604 -12.70 13.54 26.27
N GLN A 605 -13.48 13.05 27.23
CA GLN A 605 -13.51 13.64 28.58
C GLN A 605 -12.22 13.38 29.36
N LEU A 606 -11.73 12.14 29.34
CA LEU A 606 -10.59 11.71 30.16
C LEU A 606 -9.25 12.19 29.60
N ALA A 607 -9.16 12.50 28.30
CA ALA A 607 -7.95 13.01 27.67
C ALA A 607 -7.64 14.49 27.99
N GLN A 608 -8.58 15.21 28.61
CA GLN A 608 -8.48 16.66 28.83
C GLN A 608 -7.25 17.06 29.66
N ASN A 609 -7.09 16.49 30.86
CA ASN A 609 -5.93 16.72 31.72
C ASN A 609 -5.78 15.63 32.79
N ALA A 610 -4.56 15.50 33.32
CA ALA A 610 -4.19 14.48 34.31
C ALA A 610 -5.00 14.60 35.62
N GLN A 611 -5.29 15.82 36.08
CA GLN A 611 -5.99 16.03 37.35
C GLN A 611 -7.43 15.51 37.28
N PHE A 612 -8.14 15.78 36.19
CA PHE A 612 -9.49 15.29 35.97
C PHE A 612 -9.51 13.76 35.81
N PHE A 613 -8.56 13.21 35.04
CA PHE A 613 -8.39 11.76 34.91
C PHE A 613 -8.26 11.10 36.29
N GLU A 614 -7.35 11.59 37.14
CA GLU A 614 -7.13 11.08 38.49
C GLU A 614 -8.38 11.19 39.38
N THR A 615 -9.13 12.29 39.29
CA THR A 615 -10.39 12.46 40.05
C THR A 615 -11.41 11.39 39.70
N VAL A 616 -11.57 11.05 38.41
CA VAL A 616 -12.50 10.00 37.97
C VAL A 616 -11.98 8.62 38.38
N THR A 617 -10.71 8.30 38.11
CA THR A 617 -10.15 6.96 38.36
C THR A 617 -10.07 6.61 39.84
N LYS A 618 -9.97 7.58 40.76
CA LYS A 618 -10.06 7.33 42.21
C LYS A 618 -11.43 6.83 42.67
N ARG A 619 -12.47 6.97 41.85
CA ARG A 619 -13.86 6.64 42.22
C ARG A 619 -14.42 5.41 41.50
N ILE A 620 -13.67 4.84 40.57
CA ILE A 620 -14.12 3.62 39.86
C ILE A 620 -13.85 2.38 40.72
N GLY A 621 -14.69 1.36 40.57
CA GLY A 621 -14.46 0.04 41.18
C GLY A 621 -13.54 -0.84 40.32
N GLU A 622 -13.07 -1.96 40.88
CA GLU A 622 -12.17 -2.90 40.18
C GLU A 622 -12.75 -3.42 38.85
N ASN A 623 -14.06 -3.64 38.78
CA ASN A 623 -14.76 -4.12 37.58
C ASN A 623 -14.66 -3.15 36.39
N SER A 624 -14.37 -1.87 36.64
CA SER A 624 -14.28 -0.84 35.61
C SER A 624 -12.88 -0.63 35.05
N ILE A 625 -11.87 -1.21 35.72
CA ILE A 625 -10.46 -1.09 35.33
C ILE A 625 -10.24 -1.64 33.91
N VAL A 626 -10.80 -2.81 33.59
CA VAL A 626 -10.62 -3.45 32.27
C VAL A 626 -11.18 -2.57 31.16
N SER A 627 -12.40 -2.06 31.33
CA SER A 627 -13.02 -1.17 30.34
C SER A 627 -12.24 0.13 30.19
N LEU A 628 -11.77 0.71 31.30
CA LEU A 628 -11.00 1.95 31.27
C LEU A 628 -9.61 1.77 30.65
N ALA A 629 -8.94 0.65 30.88
CA ALA A 629 -7.66 0.36 30.24
C ALA A 629 -7.77 0.32 28.72
N ASP A 630 -8.87 -0.26 28.20
CA ASP A 630 -9.17 -0.24 26.77
C ASP A 630 -9.48 1.17 26.23
N ILE A 631 -10.05 2.06 27.05
CA ILE A 631 -10.21 3.48 26.69
C ILE A 631 -8.85 4.18 26.65
N CYS A 632 -7.95 3.86 27.58
CA CYS A 632 -6.64 4.50 27.69
C CYS A 632 -5.82 4.32 26.42
N LEU A 633 -5.97 3.24 25.67
CA LEU A 633 -5.35 3.07 24.35
C LEU A 633 -5.66 4.23 23.38
N GLY A 634 -6.86 4.83 23.48
CA GLY A 634 -7.24 6.03 22.74
C GLY A 634 -6.78 7.35 23.38
N ILE A 635 -6.37 7.34 24.65
CA ILE A 635 -5.85 8.49 25.39
C ILE A 635 -4.33 8.49 25.30
N ARG A 636 -3.79 9.06 24.23
CA ARG A 636 -2.36 9.11 23.90
C ARG A 636 -1.57 10.08 24.80
N LYS A 637 -1.60 9.84 26.12
CA LYS A 637 -1.00 10.67 27.18
C LYS A 637 -0.33 9.79 28.23
N GLU A 638 0.74 10.31 28.82
CA GLU A 638 1.55 9.61 29.83
C GLU A 638 0.72 9.10 31.01
N PHE A 639 -0.08 9.96 31.66
CA PHE A 639 -0.90 9.59 32.81
C PHE A 639 -1.89 8.43 32.55
N ALA A 640 -2.37 8.28 31.31
CA ALA A 640 -3.30 7.21 30.94
C ALA A 640 -2.55 5.90 30.70
N ALA A 641 -1.34 5.96 30.14
CA ALA A 641 -0.48 4.80 30.00
C ALA A 641 0.01 4.29 31.36
N ASP A 642 0.41 5.18 32.26
CA ASP A 642 0.86 4.82 33.61
C ASP A 642 -0.26 4.16 34.45
N PHE A 643 -1.51 4.59 34.23
CA PHE A 643 -2.68 3.92 34.79
C PHE A 643 -2.79 2.48 34.31
N VAL A 644 -2.59 2.23 33.02
CA VAL A 644 -2.62 0.87 32.45
C VAL A 644 -1.47 0.04 33.01
N VAL A 645 -0.25 0.57 33.16
CA VAL A 645 0.87 -0.15 33.80
C VAL A 645 0.49 -0.58 35.21
N THR A 646 0.01 0.36 36.03
CA THR A 646 -0.37 0.15 37.43
C THR A 646 -1.43 -0.97 37.57
N HIS A 647 -2.33 -1.05 36.60
CA HIS A 647 -3.47 -1.97 36.62
C HIS A 647 -3.36 -3.15 35.65
N PHE A 648 -2.20 -3.36 35.03
CA PHE A 648 -2.04 -4.35 33.96
C PHE A 648 -2.41 -5.76 34.41
N ARG A 649 -2.07 -6.11 35.66
CA ARG A 649 -2.41 -7.42 36.26
C ARG A 649 -3.93 -7.62 36.43
N ASN A 650 -4.71 -6.55 36.56
CA ASN A 650 -6.17 -6.62 36.63
C ASN A 650 -6.81 -7.00 35.28
N LEU A 651 -6.10 -6.89 34.16
CA LEU A 651 -6.61 -7.21 32.82
C LEU A 651 -6.76 -8.72 32.58
N GLY A 652 -6.15 -9.56 33.42
CA GLY A 652 -6.20 -11.01 33.28
C GLY A 652 -5.45 -11.51 32.03
N SER A 653 -5.89 -12.62 31.46
CA SER A 653 -5.28 -13.19 30.24
C SER A 653 -5.80 -12.46 29.00
N LEU A 654 -4.89 -11.85 28.25
CA LEU A 654 -5.20 -11.14 27.01
C LEU A 654 -4.92 -12.02 25.79
N SER A 655 -5.66 -11.79 24.69
CA SER A 655 -5.32 -12.39 23.40
C SER A 655 -3.97 -11.83 22.87
N PRO A 656 -3.20 -12.59 22.07
CA PRO A 656 -1.92 -12.15 21.51
C PRO A 656 -1.98 -10.75 20.88
N ARG A 657 -2.96 -10.54 19.99
CA ARG A 657 -3.16 -9.25 19.32
C ARG A 657 -3.39 -8.10 20.31
N LYS A 658 -4.21 -8.34 21.34
CA LYS A 658 -4.49 -7.31 22.35
C LYS A 658 -3.25 -6.99 23.18
N LEU A 659 -2.44 -8.01 23.47
CA LEU A 659 -1.18 -7.86 24.19
C LEU A 659 -0.16 -7.05 23.38
N GLU A 660 -0.08 -7.26 22.06
CA GLU A 660 0.72 -6.44 21.14
C GLU A 660 0.27 -4.97 21.12
N GLU A 661 -1.05 -4.72 21.04
CA GLU A 661 -1.62 -3.37 21.11
C GLU A 661 -1.23 -2.65 22.41
N TYR A 662 -1.35 -3.33 23.56
CA TYR A 662 -0.92 -2.78 24.85
C TYR A 662 0.60 -2.59 24.92
N ALA A 663 1.40 -3.54 24.45
CA ALA A 663 2.86 -3.46 24.48
C ALA A 663 3.37 -2.24 23.69
N GLN A 664 2.84 -2.03 22.47
CA GLN A 664 3.20 -0.86 21.66
C GLN A 664 2.76 0.44 22.34
N TYR A 665 1.51 0.50 22.83
CA TYR A 665 0.97 1.69 23.49
C TYR A 665 1.75 2.08 24.76
N LEU A 666 2.03 1.11 25.64
CA LEU A 666 2.76 1.35 26.88
C LEU A 666 4.19 1.81 26.61
N ALA A 667 4.89 1.16 25.67
CA ALA A 667 6.24 1.56 25.28
C ALA A 667 6.29 2.98 24.69
N GLN A 668 5.24 3.37 23.95
CA GLN A 668 5.15 4.68 23.32
C GLN A 668 4.84 5.80 24.32
N TYR A 669 3.91 5.59 25.25
CA TYR A 669 3.33 6.68 26.04
C TYR A 669 3.62 6.64 27.54
N ALA A 670 3.91 5.49 28.17
CA ALA A 670 4.11 5.40 29.62
C ALA A 670 5.34 6.19 30.10
N SER A 671 5.45 6.47 31.39
CA SER A 671 6.60 7.14 31.97
C SER A 671 7.89 6.33 31.72
N PRO A 672 9.02 6.95 31.34
CA PRO A 672 10.24 6.21 30.97
C PRO A 672 10.80 5.31 32.09
N ASN A 673 10.56 5.68 33.35
CA ASN A 673 10.96 4.88 34.51
C ASN A 673 10.12 3.62 34.73
N GLN A 674 8.97 3.48 34.06
CA GLN A 674 8.12 2.29 34.14
C GLN A 674 8.41 1.25 33.05
N ILE A 675 9.28 1.55 32.09
CA ILE A 675 9.63 0.60 31.02
C ILE A 675 10.15 -0.74 31.57
N PRO A 676 10.99 -0.80 32.62
CA PRO A 676 11.39 -2.07 33.24
C PRO A 676 10.19 -2.89 33.73
N GLU A 677 9.24 -2.25 34.42
CA GLU A 677 8.02 -2.89 34.92
C GLU A 677 7.13 -3.39 33.77
N ILE A 678 7.04 -2.64 32.66
CA ILE A 678 6.31 -3.05 31.46
C ILE A 678 6.91 -4.33 30.86
N VAL A 679 8.24 -4.42 30.76
CA VAL A 679 8.91 -5.62 30.25
C VAL A 679 8.59 -6.83 31.13
N ASP A 680 8.69 -6.68 32.46
CA ASP A 680 8.36 -7.75 33.42
C ASP A 680 6.91 -8.22 33.27
N LEU A 681 5.95 -7.27 33.21
CA LEU A 681 4.53 -7.57 33.05
C LEU A 681 4.21 -8.31 31.74
N LEU A 682 4.87 -7.95 30.65
CA LEU A 682 4.69 -8.61 29.36
C LEU A 682 5.29 -10.02 29.35
N GLN A 683 6.49 -10.20 29.92
CA GLN A 683 7.15 -11.50 30.03
C GLN A 683 6.32 -12.52 30.82
N ASP A 684 5.72 -12.09 31.93
CA ASP A 684 4.85 -12.91 32.79
C ASP A 684 3.65 -13.51 32.02
N GLN A 685 3.13 -12.83 31.00
CA GLN A 685 1.97 -13.28 30.23
C GLN A 685 2.30 -14.35 29.18
N VAL A 686 3.56 -14.45 28.76
CA VAL A 686 3.91 -15.17 27.52
C VAL A 686 4.95 -16.27 27.70
N SER A 687 5.67 -16.32 28.82
CA SER A 687 6.65 -17.37 29.06
C SER A 687 5.98 -18.76 29.11
N PRO A 688 6.45 -19.80 28.38
CA PRO A 688 7.68 -19.88 27.56
C PRO A 688 7.47 -19.77 26.02
N LYS A 689 6.40 -19.13 25.53
CA LYS A 689 6.07 -19.06 24.09
C LYS A 689 6.99 -18.10 23.33
N LEU A 690 8.15 -18.59 22.88
CA LEU A 690 9.19 -17.85 22.13
C LEU A 690 8.66 -16.94 21.02
N LYS A 691 7.78 -17.44 20.14
CA LYS A 691 7.25 -16.66 19.02
C LYS A 691 6.49 -15.43 19.50
N LEU A 692 5.64 -15.59 20.52
CA LEU A 692 4.87 -14.49 21.07
C LEU A 692 5.78 -13.49 21.80
N GLN A 693 6.88 -13.94 22.41
CA GLN A 693 7.89 -13.03 22.97
C GLN A 693 8.55 -12.15 21.89
N ASP A 694 8.88 -12.71 20.72
CA ASP A 694 9.41 -11.97 19.57
C ASP A 694 8.40 -10.94 19.04
N ASP A 695 7.13 -11.32 18.90
CA ASP A 695 6.07 -10.39 18.45
C ASP A 695 5.89 -9.21 19.43
N LEU A 696 5.90 -9.47 20.74
CA LEU A 696 5.75 -8.43 21.76
C LEU A 696 6.96 -7.50 21.85
N ILE A 697 8.18 -8.03 21.84
CA ILE A 697 9.37 -7.19 21.97
C ILE A 697 9.55 -6.28 20.75
N ARG A 698 9.12 -6.72 19.56
CA ARG A 698 9.04 -5.89 18.36
C ARG A 698 7.97 -4.80 18.50
N SER A 699 6.83 -5.10 19.11
CA SER A 699 5.79 -4.11 19.41
C SER A 699 6.31 -3.03 20.36
N VAL A 700 7.08 -3.42 21.39
CA VAL A 700 7.78 -2.48 22.29
C VAL A 700 8.78 -1.62 21.51
N LEU A 701 9.59 -2.22 20.63
CA LEU A 701 10.57 -1.49 19.81
C LEU A 701 9.89 -0.45 18.90
N LEU A 702 8.77 -0.82 18.27
CA LEU A 702 7.98 0.11 17.46
C LEU A 702 7.45 1.29 18.31
N GLY A 703 6.96 1.02 19.52
CA GLY A 703 6.52 2.07 20.45
C GLY A 703 7.65 3.03 20.84
N LEU A 704 8.82 2.50 21.21
CA LEU A 704 10.00 3.30 21.56
C LEU A 704 10.51 4.16 20.38
N ALA A 705 10.53 3.59 19.18
CA ALA A 705 10.92 4.30 17.97
C ALA A 705 9.99 5.49 17.68
N GLN A 706 8.67 5.32 17.88
CA GLN A 706 7.69 6.40 17.71
C GLN A 706 7.86 7.50 18.76
N ARG A 707 8.36 7.17 19.96
CA ARG A 707 8.74 8.15 20.99
C ARG A 707 10.06 8.86 20.69
N LYS A 708 10.81 8.43 19.67
CA LYS A 708 12.20 8.85 19.39
C LYS A 708 13.14 8.60 20.57
N HIS A 709 12.87 7.57 21.36
CA HIS A 709 13.73 7.18 22.47
C HIS A 709 14.79 6.18 21.98
N GLY A 710 15.99 6.24 22.54
CA GLY A 710 17.02 5.23 22.32
C GLY A 710 16.64 3.89 22.95
N MET A 711 17.31 2.82 22.52
CA MET A 711 17.15 1.47 23.05
C MET A 711 17.40 1.42 24.57
N ILE A 712 16.58 0.67 25.30
CA ILE A 712 16.58 0.60 26.77
C ILE A 712 17.23 -0.74 27.22
N PRO A 713 18.09 -0.78 28.25
CA PRO A 713 18.84 -1.98 28.64
C PRO A 713 17.99 -3.23 28.93
N GLU A 714 16.82 -3.07 29.54
CA GLU A 714 15.90 -4.16 29.88
C GLU A 714 15.31 -4.81 28.62
N VAL A 715 14.96 -3.99 27.63
CA VAL A 715 14.50 -4.47 26.31
C VAL A 715 15.63 -5.20 25.59
N GLN A 716 16.88 -4.69 25.65
CA GLN A 716 18.02 -5.40 25.09
C GLN A 716 18.28 -6.75 25.79
N THR A 717 18.13 -6.78 27.11
CA THR A 717 18.32 -8.00 27.90
C THR A 717 17.29 -9.06 27.54
N TRP A 718 16.02 -8.67 27.39
CA TRP A 718 14.97 -9.59 26.94
C TRP A 718 15.21 -10.07 25.50
N ALA A 719 15.56 -9.17 24.58
CA ALA A 719 15.89 -9.53 23.20
C ALA A 719 17.08 -10.49 23.14
N GLU A 720 18.10 -10.29 23.99
CA GLU A 720 19.24 -11.19 24.11
C GLU A 720 18.85 -12.58 24.57
N GLN A 721 17.97 -12.71 25.56
CA GLN A 721 17.49 -14.01 26.02
C GLN A 721 16.78 -14.76 24.89
N ILE A 722 15.85 -14.11 24.18
CA ILE A 722 15.13 -14.71 23.04
C ILE A 722 16.12 -15.08 21.93
N ALA A 723 17.07 -14.20 21.61
CA ALA A 723 18.07 -14.43 20.57
C ALA A 723 18.99 -15.61 20.91
N ARG A 724 19.44 -15.73 22.17
CA ARG A 724 20.26 -16.86 22.63
C ARG A 724 19.51 -18.19 22.49
N GLU A 725 18.25 -18.22 22.90
CA GLU A 725 17.42 -19.42 22.78
C GLU A 725 17.20 -19.80 21.31
N CYS A 726 16.86 -18.82 20.47
CA CYS A 726 16.71 -18.97 19.02
C CYS A 726 17.99 -19.45 18.33
N LEU A 727 19.16 -18.98 18.77
CA LEU A 727 20.46 -19.37 18.23
C LEU A 727 20.99 -20.71 18.79
N GLY A 728 20.30 -21.29 19.78
CA GLY A 728 20.74 -22.52 20.46
C GLY A 728 21.95 -22.32 21.37
N LEU A 729 22.17 -21.11 21.87
CA LEU A 729 23.27 -20.76 22.77
C LEU A 729 22.88 -21.09 24.22
N LYS A 730 23.38 -22.20 24.77
CA LYS A 730 23.17 -22.61 26.18
C LYS A 730 24.46 -22.42 26.98
N GLY A 731 24.54 -21.36 27.80
CA GLY A 731 25.75 -21.00 28.55
C GLY A 731 26.90 -20.52 27.66
N ASP A 732 28.13 -20.41 28.19
CA ASP A 732 29.33 -19.94 27.48
C ASP A 732 29.85 -20.89 26.37
N ALA A 733 29.11 -21.94 26.02
CA ALA A 733 29.51 -22.94 25.04
C ALA A 733 28.54 -22.96 23.85
N VAL A 734 29.07 -22.65 22.66
CA VAL A 734 28.42 -22.93 21.37
C VAL A 734 28.25 -24.44 21.27
N ALA A 735 27.01 -24.92 21.11
CA ALA A 735 26.74 -26.35 20.98
C ALA A 735 27.53 -26.91 19.78
N GLU A 736 28.46 -27.82 20.05
CA GLU A 736 29.20 -28.54 19.01
C GLU A 736 28.26 -29.49 18.26
N THR A 737 28.34 -29.41 16.93
CA THR A 737 27.83 -30.38 15.95
C THR A 737 26.32 -30.43 15.71
N THR A 738 25.85 -29.62 14.75
CA THR A 738 24.75 -30.02 13.87
C THR A 738 25.33 -30.98 12.81
N PRO A 739 24.69 -32.13 12.50
CA PRO A 739 25.10 -32.97 11.37
C PRO A 739 25.15 -32.15 10.07
N ALA A 740 26.06 -32.49 9.15
CA ALA A 740 26.14 -31.84 7.85
C ALA A 740 24.77 -31.96 7.15
N THR A 741 24.08 -30.84 6.99
CA THR A 741 22.78 -30.79 6.31
C THR A 741 23.02 -30.88 4.81
N LEU A 742 22.24 -31.70 4.11
CA LEU A 742 22.27 -31.74 2.65
C LEU A 742 21.55 -30.49 2.15
N GLU A 743 22.20 -29.68 1.31
CA GLU A 743 21.58 -28.47 0.80
C GLU A 743 20.50 -28.80 -0.23
N TRP A 744 19.58 -27.87 -0.45
CA TRP A 744 18.59 -27.96 -1.53
C TRP A 744 18.67 -26.69 -2.39
N ARG A 745 18.50 -26.85 -3.71
CA ARG A 745 18.58 -25.76 -4.70
C ARG A 745 17.42 -25.80 -5.67
N ALA A 746 16.88 -24.62 -5.98
CA ALA A 746 15.91 -24.46 -7.07
C ALA A 746 16.64 -24.42 -8.42
N LEU A 747 16.12 -25.10 -9.45
CA LEU A 747 16.77 -25.20 -10.77
C LEU A 747 16.06 -24.41 -11.87
N ASP A 748 14.74 -24.26 -11.79
CA ASP A 748 13.92 -23.61 -12.82
C ASP A 748 12.93 -22.63 -12.17
N GLY A 749 13.33 -21.36 -11.99
CA GLY A 749 12.42 -20.28 -11.61
C GLY A 749 12.13 -19.38 -12.81
N THR A 750 10.90 -19.35 -13.32
CA THR A 750 10.47 -18.36 -14.32
C THR A 750 10.29 -17.01 -13.67
N SER A 751 11.33 -16.17 -13.73
CA SER A 751 11.40 -14.71 -13.54
C SER A 751 12.67 -14.40 -12.77
N GLY A 752 13.38 -13.33 -13.14
CA GLY A 752 14.66 -12.94 -12.53
C GLY A 752 14.61 -12.49 -11.06
N GLN A 753 13.81 -13.14 -10.23
CA GLN A 753 13.79 -12.98 -8.78
C GLN A 753 14.37 -14.23 -8.10
N SER A 754 15.59 -14.09 -7.57
CA SER A 754 16.23 -15.05 -6.70
C SER A 754 15.69 -14.90 -5.27
N VAL A 755 14.48 -15.38 -4.97
CA VAL A 755 14.01 -15.57 -3.58
C VAL A 755 13.09 -16.80 -3.45
N ALA A 756 13.48 -17.75 -2.60
CA ALA A 756 12.73 -18.86 -1.99
C ALA A 756 11.31 -19.20 -2.55
N VAL A 757 11.26 -19.90 -3.69
CA VAL A 757 9.99 -20.38 -4.29
C VAL A 757 9.39 -21.55 -3.49
N TRP A 758 10.24 -22.42 -2.93
CA TRP A 758 9.85 -23.53 -2.05
C TRP A 758 10.08 -23.14 -0.58
N GLN A 759 9.05 -23.25 0.28
CA GLN A 759 9.17 -22.91 1.71
C GLN A 759 8.76 -24.08 2.62
N VAL A 760 9.22 -24.05 3.87
CA VAL A 760 8.82 -25.06 4.86
C VAL A 760 7.45 -24.70 5.43
N THR A 761 6.45 -25.54 5.20
CA THR A 761 5.15 -25.44 5.86
C THR A 761 5.14 -26.29 7.12
N THR A 762 4.55 -25.77 8.20
CA THR A 762 4.25 -26.50 9.45
C THR A 762 2.76 -26.50 9.74
N VAL A 763 1.91 -26.38 8.71
CA VAL A 763 0.44 -26.29 8.87
C VAL A 763 -0.24 -27.63 8.53
N ARG A 764 0.51 -28.61 8.00
CA ARG A 764 -0.04 -29.87 7.50
C ARG A 764 0.03 -30.98 8.55
N ASN A 765 -1.03 -31.78 8.59
CA ASN A 765 -1.09 -33.02 9.37
C ASN A 765 -0.53 -34.19 8.56
N SER A 766 -0.04 -35.23 9.23
CA SER A 766 0.36 -36.49 8.59
C SER A 766 -0.50 -37.67 9.04
N ALA A 767 -0.58 -38.71 8.20
CA ALA A 767 -1.44 -39.87 8.41
C ALA A 767 -1.12 -40.70 9.68
N ASP A 768 0.06 -40.49 10.27
CA ASP A 768 0.49 -41.09 11.54
C ASP A 768 0.08 -40.26 12.78
N GLY A 769 -0.71 -39.20 12.61
CA GLY A 769 -1.31 -38.42 13.69
C GLY A 769 -0.48 -37.24 14.20
N LEU A 770 0.66 -36.92 13.57
CA LEU A 770 1.43 -35.72 13.90
C LEU A 770 0.78 -34.46 13.28
N THR A 771 0.60 -33.44 14.11
CA THR A 771 0.17 -32.10 13.69
C THR A 771 1.38 -31.20 13.47
N SER A 772 1.23 -30.20 12.60
CA SER A 772 2.25 -29.20 12.30
C SER A 772 3.58 -29.74 11.76
N THR A 773 3.49 -30.72 10.86
CA THR A 773 4.66 -31.41 10.31
C THR A 773 5.46 -30.50 9.36
N PRO A 774 6.78 -30.33 9.53
CA PRO A 774 7.61 -29.53 8.64
C PRO A 774 7.84 -30.26 7.30
N LEU A 775 7.34 -29.67 6.21
CA LEU A 775 7.48 -30.19 4.85
C LEU A 775 7.92 -29.05 3.91
N PHE A 776 8.80 -29.33 2.94
CA PHE A 776 9.02 -28.40 1.84
C PHE A 776 7.76 -28.35 0.99
N SER A 777 7.25 -27.16 0.70
CA SER A 777 5.95 -26.96 0.06
C SER A 777 6.05 -25.90 -1.03
N SER A 778 5.40 -26.15 -2.17
CA SER A 778 5.23 -25.14 -3.23
C SER A 778 4.05 -24.20 -2.98
N PHE A 779 3.08 -24.63 -2.16
CA PHE A 779 1.84 -23.89 -1.86
C PHE A 779 1.95 -22.49 -1.18
N PRO A 780 3.00 -22.12 -0.41
CA PRO A 780 3.01 -20.85 0.34
C PRO A 780 2.87 -19.57 -0.50
N ASN A 781 3.14 -19.63 -1.81
CA ASN A 781 2.94 -18.55 -2.76
C ASN A 781 1.65 -18.71 -3.61
N GLY A 782 0.74 -19.60 -3.19
CA GLY A 782 -0.43 -20.03 -3.96
C GLY A 782 -0.15 -21.21 -4.89
N GLU A 783 -1.17 -21.64 -5.64
CA GLU A 783 -1.08 -22.72 -6.62
C GLU A 783 -0.52 -22.16 -7.93
N THR A 784 0.79 -21.92 -7.96
CA THR A 784 1.51 -21.45 -9.14
C THR A 784 2.77 -22.28 -9.35
N ARG A 785 3.16 -22.47 -10.62
CA ARG A 785 4.31 -23.29 -10.99
C ARG A 785 5.58 -22.82 -10.29
N THR A 786 6.12 -23.69 -9.44
CA THR A 786 7.24 -23.37 -8.54
C THR A 786 8.58 -23.97 -9.02
N GLY A 787 8.55 -24.90 -10.00
CA GLY A 787 9.76 -25.45 -10.63
C GLY A 787 10.36 -26.65 -9.89
N VAL A 788 11.65 -26.90 -10.08
CA VAL A 788 12.34 -28.06 -9.49
C VAL A 788 13.19 -27.66 -8.29
N TYR A 789 13.00 -28.33 -7.16
CA TYR A 789 13.82 -28.21 -5.95
C TYR A 789 14.63 -29.49 -5.73
N ARG A 790 15.96 -29.40 -5.80
CA ARG A 790 16.89 -30.54 -5.84
C ARG A 790 17.78 -30.57 -4.60
N SER A 791 17.89 -31.72 -3.95
CA SER A 791 18.85 -31.93 -2.85
C SER A 791 20.29 -32.08 -3.35
N ASP A 792 21.25 -31.95 -2.43
CA ASP A 792 22.60 -32.47 -2.62
C ASP A 792 22.61 -33.99 -2.77
N THR A 793 23.74 -34.48 -3.29
CA THR A 793 23.95 -35.91 -3.50
C THR A 793 24.22 -36.63 -2.18
N PHE A 794 23.54 -37.74 -1.94
CA PHE A 794 23.72 -38.63 -0.80
C PHE A 794 23.88 -40.08 -1.26
N GLU A 795 24.35 -40.94 -0.36
CA GLU A 795 24.40 -42.38 -0.62
C GLU A 795 23.02 -42.99 -0.40
N LEU A 796 22.45 -43.61 -1.44
CA LEU A 796 21.09 -44.14 -1.39
C LEU A 796 21.05 -45.42 -0.52
N PRO A 797 20.25 -45.46 0.56
CA PRO A 797 20.09 -46.67 1.37
C PRO A 797 19.33 -47.79 0.65
N SER A 798 19.30 -48.99 1.23
CA SER A 798 18.49 -50.14 0.78
C SER A 798 16.98 -49.91 0.86
N SER A 799 16.55 -48.96 1.71
CA SER A 799 15.17 -48.50 1.78
C SER A 799 15.12 -46.99 1.97
N PHE A 800 14.19 -46.33 1.27
CA PHE A 800 14.02 -44.89 1.30
C PHE A 800 12.55 -44.54 1.51
N SER A 801 12.22 -43.70 2.49
CA SER A 801 10.85 -43.30 2.77
C SER A 801 10.72 -41.80 3.03
N PHE A 802 9.53 -41.23 2.79
CA PHE A 802 9.22 -39.82 3.01
C PHE A 802 7.71 -39.60 3.11
N TYR A 803 7.28 -38.44 3.60
CA TYR A 803 5.88 -38.04 3.62
C TYR A 803 5.57 -37.06 2.49
N LEU A 804 4.43 -37.25 1.83
CA LEU A 804 4.00 -36.47 0.68
C LEU A 804 2.52 -36.07 0.80
N ALA A 805 2.23 -34.79 0.59
CA ALA A 805 0.90 -34.20 0.46
C ALA A 805 0.79 -33.42 -0.86
N GLY A 806 -0.43 -33.12 -1.29
CA GLY A 806 -0.71 -32.28 -2.45
C GLY A 806 -1.39 -32.99 -3.60
N HIS A 807 -1.41 -32.33 -4.75
CA HIS A 807 -2.18 -32.70 -5.93
C HIS A 807 -1.35 -32.64 -7.21
N ASP A 808 -1.72 -33.47 -8.18
CA ASP A 808 -1.17 -33.51 -9.55
C ASP A 808 -2.37 -33.50 -10.51
N GLY A 809 -2.89 -32.28 -10.69
CA GLY A 809 -4.11 -31.97 -11.43
C GLY A 809 -5.43 -32.16 -10.65
N VAL A 810 -6.51 -31.72 -11.30
CA VAL A 810 -7.88 -31.69 -10.75
C VAL A 810 -8.36 -33.09 -10.32
N PRO A 811 -8.99 -33.24 -9.13
CA PRO A 811 -9.66 -34.47 -8.72
C PRO A 811 -10.64 -34.97 -9.79
N ALA A 812 -10.70 -36.29 -9.98
CA ALA A 812 -11.43 -37.01 -11.05
C ALA A 812 -10.76 -37.11 -12.43
N GLN A 813 -9.67 -36.38 -12.72
CA GLN A 813 -8.86 -36.61 -13.94
C GLN A 813 -7.65 -37.53 -13.67
N PRO A 814 -7.02 -38.17 -14.67
CA PRO A 814 -5.76 -38.89 -14.49
C PRO A 814 -4.65 -37.99 -13.93
N LEU A 815 -3.66 -38.58 -13.26
CA LEU A 815 -2.45 -37.88 -12.82
C LEU A 815 -1.69 -37.36 -14.06
N GLN A 816 -1.24 -36.11 -14.01
CA GLN A 816 -0.61 -35.45 -15.15
C GLN A 816 0.90 -35.67 -15.20
N GLY A 817 1.52 -36.07 -14.08
CA GLY A 817 2.97 -36.23 -13.97
C GLY A 817 3.70 -34.90 -13.99
N LEU A 818 3.01 -33.79 -13.71
CA LEU A 818 3.60 -32.46 -13.63
C LEU A 818 4.10 -32.18 -12.21
N ASN A 819 3.40 -32.70 -11.20
CA ASN A 819 3.80 -32.60 -9.80
C ASN A 819 4.29 -33.96 -9.29
N LEU A 820 5.55 -34.04 -8.83
CA LEU A 820 6.14 -35.30 -8.39
C LEU A 820 7.37 -35.13 -7.47
N VAL A 821 7.71 -36.22 -6.78
CA VAL A 821 9.00 -36.44 -6.11
C VAL A 821 9.75 -37.53 -6.85
N ARG A 822 11.04 -37.32 -7.18
CA ARG A 822 11.87 -38.34 -7.84
C ARG A 822 13.29 -38.41 -7.29
N ILE A 823 13.89 -39.59 -7.42
CA ILE A 823 15.32 -39.84 -7.15
C ILE A 823 16.03 -40.05 -8.48
N ARG A 824 17.18 -39.41 -8.67
CA ARG A 824 18.05 -39.58 -9.84
C ARG A 824 19.46 -39.97 -9.43
N ASP A 825 20.09 -40.79 -10.25
CA ASP A 825 21.50 -41.18 -10.10
C ASP A 825 22.41 -39.96 -10.34
N ALA A 826 23.39 -39.73 -9.46
CA ALA A 826 24.20 -38.51 -9.49
C ALA A 826 25.18 -38.43 -10.67
N VAL A 827 25.51 -39.55 -11.32
CA VAL A 827 26.49 -39.61 -12.41
C VAL A 827 25.79 -39.68 -13.77
N THR A 828 24.82 -40.57 -13.89
CA THR A 828 24.10 -40.83 -15.16
C THR A 828 22.85 -39.96 -15.32
N GLU A 829 22.40 -39.32 -14.25
CA GLU A 829 21.14 -38.59 -14.13
C GLU A 829 19.87 -39.38 -14.51
N VAL A 830 19.94 -40.71 -14.59
CA VAL A 830 18.76 -41.54 -14.85
C VAL A 830 17.82 -41.51 -13.64
N VAL A 831 16.50 -41.43 -13.89
CA VAL A 831 15.48 -41.51 -12.83
C VAL A 831 15.43 -42.94 -12.28
N LEU A 832 15.69 -43.10 -10.98
CA LEU A 832 15.69 -44.38 -10.29
C LEU A 832 14.28 -44.73 -9.76
N LYS A 833 13.59 -43.77 -9.15
CA LYS A 833 12.20 -43.86 -8.68
C LYS A 833 11.52 -42.49 -8.80
N GLN A 834 10.20 -42.47 -8.98
CA GLN A 834 9.39 -41.25 -8.95
C GLN A 834 7.97 -41.53 -8.43
N TRP A 835 7.30 -40.52 -7.89
CA TRP A 835 5.96 -40.63 -7.33
C TRP A 835 5.20 -39.30 -7.35
N SER A 836 3.93 -39.33 -7.75
CA SER A 836 3.02 -38.17 -7.73
C SER A 836 2.33 -38.02 -6.36
N PRO A 837 1.96 -36.80 -5.94
CA PRO A 837 1.19 -36.54 -4.74
C PRO A 837 -0.11 -37.37 -4.63
N PRO A 838 -0.53 -37.75 -3.42
CA PRO A 838 -1.67 -38.65 -3.21
C PRO A 838 -3.05 -38.00 -3.41
N ARG A 839 -3.12 -36.73 -3.83
CA ARG A 839 -4.36 -35.91 -3.89
C ARG A 839 -5.01 -35.74 -2.52
N ASN A 840 -4.18 -35.40 -1.54
CA ASN A 840 -4.60 -35.26 -0.15
C ASN A 840 -3.79 -34.17 0.53
N ASP A 841 -4.47 -33.33 1.30
CA ASP A 841 -3.88 -32.30 2.15
C ASP A 841 -3.16 -32.88 3.38
N THR A 842 -3.50 -34.11 3.76
CA THR A 842 -2.83 -34.86 4.82
C THR A 842 -1.69 -35.68 4.23
N ALA A 843 -0.47 -35.45 4.72
CA ALA A 843 0.74 -36.10 4.21
C ALA A 843 0.73 -37.61 4.46
N GLN A 844 0.95 -38.39 3.41
CA GLN A 844 0.97 -39.84 3.42
C GLN A 844 2.41 -40.36 3.37
N LEU A 845 2.70 -41.45 4.08
CA LEU A 845 4.00 -42.12 4.04
C LEU A 845 4.19 -42.86 2.71
N ILE A 846 5.26 -42.55 2.00
CA ILE A 846 5.73 -43.24 0.80
C ILE A 846 7.01 -43.99 1.18
N SER A 847 7.07 -45.29 0.85
CA SER A 847 8.23 -46.14 1.13
C SER A 847 8.66 -46.89 -0.14
N TRP A 848 9.95 -46.81 -0.45
CA TRP A 848 10.59 -47.50 -1.57
C TRP A 848 11.62 -48.51 -1.08
N VAL A 849 11.61 -49.68 -1.72
CA VAL A 849 12.73 -50.63 -1.67
C VAL A 849 13.72 -50.23 -2.76
N THR A 850 14.97 -49.96 -2.36
CA THR A 850 16.03 -49.40 -3.21
C THR A 850 17.29 -50.26 -3.22
N ASP A 851 17.21 -51.53 -2.81
CA ASP A 851 18.32 -52.51 -2.77
C ASP A 851 19.14 -52.56 -4.07
N GLU A 852 18.48 -52.50 -5.23
CA GLU A 852 19.11 -52.50 -6.56
C GLU A 852 20.03 -51.29 -6.84
N PHE A 853 19.87 -50.23 -6.05
CA PHE A 853 20.60 -48.97 -6.17
C PHE A 853 21.37 -48.60 -4.88
N ALA A 854 21.38 -49.48 -3.89
CA ALA A 854 22.02 -49.22 -2.61
C ALA A 854 23.52 -48.91 -2.79
N GLY A 855 24.02 -47.88 -2.10
CA GLY A 855 25.40 -47.42 -2.19
C GLY A 855 25.72 -46.52 -3.40
N ARG A 856 24.75 -46.29 -4.31
CA ARG A 856 24.91 -45.29 -5.37
C ARG A 856 24.75 -43.89 -4.82
N ARG A 857 25.50 -42.94 -5.38
CA ARG A 857 25.28 -41.52 -5.14
C ARG A 857 24.04 -41.07 -5.91
N ALA A 858 23.05 -40.51 -5.22
CA ALA A 858 21.79 -40.06 -5.79
C ALA A 858 21.35 -38.72 -5.18
N PHE A 859 20.40 -38.04 -5.80
CA PHE A 859 19.75 -36.84 -5.26
C PHE A 859 18.23 -36.92 -5.43
N VAL A 860 17.49 -36.18 -4.59
CA VAL A 860 16.03 -36.07 -4.65
C VAL A 860 15.63 -34.77 -5.34
N GLU A 861 14.58 -34.81 -6.13
CA GLU A 861 13.93 -33.64 -6.72
C GLU A 861 12.45 -33.59 -6.33
N LEU A 862 12.00 -32.43 -5.86
CA LEU A 862 10.59 -32.04 -5.77
C LEU A 862 10.28 -31.21 -7.01
N VAL A 863 9.28 -31.60 -7.77
CA VAL A 863 8.96 -30.99 -9.06
C VAL A 863 7.54 -30.49 -9.01
N ASP A 864 7.38 -29.17 -9.09
CA ASP A 864 6.09 -28.52 -9.33
C ASP A 864 6.11 -27.92 -10.74
N GLY A 865 5.61 -28.70 -11.69
CA GLY A 865 5.52 -28.34 -13.10
C GLY A 865 4.15 -27.83 -13.52
N ASP A 866 3.16 -27.82 -12.61
CA ASP A 866 1.78 -27.51 -12.93
C ASP A 866 1.53 -25.99 -12.82
N SER A 867 1.08 -25.39 -13.93
CA SER A 867 0.74 -23.96 -13.99
C SER A 867 -0.75 -23.68 -13.76
N GLY A 868 -1.53 -24.69 -13.37
CA GLY A 868 -2.94 -24.55 -13.02
C GLY A 868 -3.14 -23.65 -11.80
N GLN A 869 -4.30 -23.00 -11.74
CA GLN A 869 -4.69 -22.13 -10.61
C GLN A 869 -5.44 -22.90 -9.50
N ALA A 870 -5.50 -24.24 -9.61
CA ALA A 870 -6.21 -25.14 -8.71
C ALA A 870 -5.60 -26.54 -8.76
N TYR A 871 -5.39 -27.17 -7.59
CA TYR A 871 -4.86 -28.53 -7.46
C TYR A 871 -3.44 -28.73 -8.05
N ALA A 872 -2.66 -27.66 -8.07
CA ALA A 872 -1.33 -27.58 -8.66
C ALA A 872 -0.29 -27.26 -7.56
N TRP A 873 -0.06 -28.21 -6.64
CA TRP A 873 0.92 -28.04 -5.56
C TRP A 873 1.36 -29.39 -4.95
N LEU A 874 2.53 -29.42 -4.30
CA LEU A 874 2.93 -30.52 -3.44
C LEU A 874 3.71 -30.08 -2.21
N ALA A 875 3.72 -30.93 -1.19
CA ALA A 875 4.57 -30.78 -0.02
C ALA A 875 5.21 -32.10 0.39
N ALA A 876 6.53 -32.13 0.57
CA ALA A 876 7.30 -33.33 0.90
C ALA A 876 8.32 -33.09 2.01
N GLY A 877 8.55 -34.10 2.85
CA GLY A 877 9.49 -34.02 3.97
C GLY A 877 9.51 -35.31 4.77
N ARG A 878 10.15 -35.32 5.94
CA ARG A 878 10.37 -36.51 6.77
C ARG A 878 10.98 -37.68 6.00
N PHE A 879 11.96 -37.37 5.15
CA PHE A 879 12.81 -38.32 4.47
C PHE A 879 13.56 -39.20 5.49
N SER A 880 13.73 -40.48 5.18
CA SER A 880 14.43 -41.46 6.01
C SER A 880 15.94 -41.24 6.07
N VAL A 881 16.48 -40.44 5.15
CA VAL A 881 17.89 -40.04 5.15
C VAL A 881 18.06 -38.77 5.96
N GLU A 882 18.89 -38.85 6.99
CA GLU A 882 19.26 -37.73 7.85
C GLU A 882 19.93 -36.62 7.00
N GLY A 883 19.50 -35.37 7.18
CA GLY A 883 19.99 -34.22 6.40
C GLY A 883 19.11 -33.80 5.21
N LEU A 884 18.18 -34.65 4.73
CA LEU A 884 17.22 -34.26 3.67
C LEU A 884 16.00 -33.48 4.18
N ASN A 885 15.79 -33.43 5.49
CA ASN A 885 14.61 -32.80 6.10
C ASN A 885 14.80 -31.31 6.37
N PRO A 886 13.74 -30.50 6.23
CA PRO A 886 13.80 -29.09 6.61
C PRO A 886 14.16 -28.95 8.09
N GLY A 887 15.25 -28.24 8.40
CA GLY A 887 15.67 -28.00 9.77
C GLY A 887 14.78 -26.93 10.43
N LEU A 888 13.91 -27.34 11.36
CA LEU A 888 13.18 -26.40 12.25
C LEU A 888 14.14 -25.45 13.01
N ASP A 889 15.37 -25.91 13.24
CA ASP A 889 16.50 -25.18 13.82
C ASP A 889 16.98 -23.98 12.98
N LEU A 890 16.83 -24.00 11.66
CA LEU A 890 17.32 -22.93 10.79
C LEU A 890 16.49 -21.64 10.89
N GLN A 891 15.16 -21.77 10.94
CA GLN A 891 14.25 -20.61 11.01
C GLN A 891 14.34 -19.90 12.36
N ASP A 892 14.47 -20.65 13.45
CA ASP A 892 14.69 -20.08 14.77
C ASP A 892 16.06 -19.39 14.82
N LYS A 893 17.12 -20.00 14.29
CA LYS A 893 18.45 -19.35 14.19
C LYS A 893 18.44 -18.08 13.33
N LEU A 894 17.69 -18.06 12.23
CA LEU A 894 17.49 -16.85 11.41
C LEU A 894 16.75 -15.75 12.17
N ARG A 895 15.71 -16.10 12.94
CA ARG A 895 15.02 -15.16 13.84
C ARG A 895 15.96 -14.61 14.90
N GLY A 896 16.78 -15.47 15.51
CA GLY A 896 17.81 -15.06 16.47
C GLY A 896 18.84 -14.09 15.88
N ALA A 897 19.32 -14.37 14.66
CA ALA A 897 20.20 -13.44 13.94
C ALA A 897 19.52 -12.09 13.64
N GLN A 898 18.25 -12.11 13.24
CA GLN A 898 17.48 -10.87 13.01
C GLN A 898 17.28 -10.07 14.30
N LEU A 899 16.99 -10.72 15.43
CA LEU A 899 16.90 -10.07 16.75
C LEU A 899 18.22 -9.41 17.15
N VAL A 900 19.36 -10.07 16.92
CA VAL A 900 20.68 -9.47 17.14
C VAL A 900 20.85 -8.19 16.33
N ALA A 901 20.43 -8.19 15.07
CA ALA A 901 20.52 -7.04 14.18
C ALA A 901 19.61 -5.88 14.62
N ASP A 902 18.33 -6.17 14.88
CA ASP A 902 17.29 -5.17 15.17
C ASP A 902 17.53 -4.49 16.53
N PHE A 903 17.99 -5.25 17.52
CA PHE A 903 18.20 -4.76 18.89
C PHE A 903 19.65 -4.37 19.22
N GLN A 904 20.55 -4.51 18.24
CA GLN A 904 21.98 -4.22 18.36
C GLN A 904 22.64 -4.91 19.57
N LEU A 905 22.42 -6.22 19.71
CA LEU A 905 22.87 -7.06 20.83
C LEU A 905 24.39 -7.33 20.82
N LYS A 906 25.19 -6.36 21.25
CA LYS A 906 26.66 -6.41 21.22
C LYS A 906 27.27 -7.58 22.01
N SER A 907 26.61 -8.03 23.06
CA SER A 907 26.98 -9.20 23.87
C SER A 907 27.04 -10.50 23.07
N LEU A 908 26.24 -10.61 22.00
CA LEU A 908 26.18 -11.80 21.13
C LEU A 908 27.16 -11.74 19.95
N ARG A 909 27.95 -10.66 19.83
CA ARG A 909 28.88 -10.45 18.72
C ARG A 909 29.81 -11.64 18.49
N ASP A 910 30.49 -12.09 19.55
CA ASP A 910 31.51 -13.14 19.43
C ASP A 910 30.88 -14.50 19.12
N ASP A 911 29.67 -14.76 19.63
CA ASP A 911 28.90 -15.96 19.34
C ASP A 911 28.46 -15.99 17.87
N VAL A 912 27.87 -14.89 17.37
CA VAL A 912 27.47 -14.75 15.96
C VAL A 912 28.68 -14.84 15.03
N ARG A 913 29.83 -14.26 15.40
CA ARG A 913 31.09 -14.38 14.64
C ARG A 913 31.57 -15.83 14.56
N LYS A 914 31.60 -16.56 15.69
CA LYS A 914 31.99 -17.98 15.71
C LYS A 914 31.06 -18.83 14.85
N MET A 915 29.75 -18.58 14.92
CA MET A 915 28.77 -19.27 14.08
C MET A 915 28.96 -18.95 12.59
N LEU A 916 29.22 -17.69 12.21
CA LEU A 916 29.47 -17.31 10.83
C LEU A 916 30.74 -17.95 10.25
N LEU A 917 31.82 -18.03 11.04
CA LEU A 917 33.11 -18.59 10.61
C LEU A 917 33.15 -20.12 10.60
N ASN A 918 32.10 -20.80 11.08
CA ASN A 918 32.03 -22.25 11.05
C ASN A 918 31.70 -22.73 9.62
N PRO A 919 32.58 -23.52 8.97
CA PRO A 919 32.38 -24.00 7.60
C PRO A 919 31.17 -24.94 7.43
N LYS A 920 30.54 -25.38 8.55
CA LYS A 920 29.33 -26.19 8.55
C LYS A 920 28.04 -25.37 8.71
N THR A 921 28.11 -24.05 8.84
CA THR A 921 26.93 -23.20 8.99
C THR A 921 26.16 -23.09 7.67
N PRO A 922 24.84 -23.38 7.66
CA PRO A 922 24.02 -23.28 6.45
C PRO A 922 24.09 -21.89 5.82
N ARG A 923 24.16 -21.80 4.48
CA ARG A 923 24.34 -20.52 3.77
C ARG A 923 23.32 -19.46 4.13
N GLU A 924 22.04 -19.83 4.25
CA GLU A 924 20.99 -18.89 4.64
C GLU A 924 21.24 -18.28 6.02
N LEU A 925 21.65 -19.11 6.98
CA LEU A 925 22.02 -18.65 8.31
C LEU A 925 23.27 -17.77 8.28
N SER A 926 24.30 -18.16 7.52
CA SER A 926 25.50 -17.34 7.33
C SER A 926 25.15 -15.94 6.80
N ARG A 927 24.19 -15.81 5.88
CA ARG A 927 23.69 -14.51 5.41
C ARG A 927 23.00 -13.72 6.54
N GLY A 928 22.12 -14.36 7.30
CA GLY A 928 21.45 -13.74 8.44
C GLY A 928 22.44 -13.25 9.53
N LEU A 929 23.39 -14.11 9.92
CA LEU A 929 24.45 -13.80 10.89
C LEU A 929 25.39 -12.69 10.38
N GLY A 930 25.71 -12.68 9.08
CA GLY A 930 26.49 -11.63 8.44
C GLY A 930 25.81 -10.25 8.52
N ARG A 931 24.50 -10.19 8.24
CA ARG A 931 23.71 -8.96 8.41
C ARG A 931 23.65 -8.51 9.86
N ALA A 932 23.49 -9.45 10.79
CA ALA A 932 23.49 -9.18 12.22
C ALA A 932 24.82 -8.57 12.68
N LEU A 933 25.96 -9.18 12.32
CA LEU A 933 27.30 -8.66 12.64
C LEU A 933 27.55 -7.28 12.02
N ALA A 934 27.16 -7.07 10.76
CA ALA A 934 27.30 -5.79 10.09
C ALA A 934 26.56 -4.66 10.83
N LYS A 935 25.40 -4.95 11.42
CA LYS A 935 24.64 -4.00 12.26
C LYS A 935 25.27 -3.77 13.64
N LEU A 936 25.96 -4.76 14.22
CA LEU A 936 26.57 -4.66 15.57
C LEU A 936 27.85 -3.82 15.58
N GLU A 937 28.76 -4.03 14.63
CA GLU A 937 30.06 -3.34 14.57
C GLU A 937 30.47 -3.03 13.13
N PRO A 938 30.14 -1.83 12.61
CA PRO A 938 30.44 -1.44 11.25
C PRO A 938 31.95 -1.44 10.90
N MET A 939 32.86 -1.31 11.88
CA MET A 939 34.31 -1.21 11.64
C MET A 939 35.10 -2.52 11.86
N ALA A 940 34.86 -3.28 12.94
CA ALA A 940 35.64 -4.49 13.25
C ALA A 940 35.29 -5.71 12.36
N VAL A 941 34.09 -5.70 11.76
CA VAL A 941 33.67 -6.68 10.76
C VAL A 941 34.39 -6.46 9.42
N ARG A 942 34.84 -5.24 9.10
CA ARG A 942 35.55 -4.95 7.83
C ARG A 942 36.85 -5.73 7.70
N GLU A 943 37.55 -5.99 8.80
CA GLU A 943 38.78 -6.81 8.82
C GLU A 943 38.47 -8.30 8.72
N ALA A 944 37.54 -8.81 9.53
CA ALA A 944 37.17 -10.23 9.53
C ALA A 944 36.43 -10.69 8.24
N LEU A 945 35.77 -9.75 7.54
CA LEU A 945 35.02 -9.98 6.30
C LEU A 945 35.88 -9.75 5.05
N ALA A 946 36.94 -8.94 5.15
CA ALA A 946 38.02 -8.92 4.17
C ALA A 946 38.86 -10.20 4.20
N GLU A 947 39.07 -10.76 5.40
CA GLU A 947 39.71 -12.05 5.58
C GLU A 947 38.84 -13.20 5.04
N SER A 948 37.51 -13.10 5.10
CA SER A 948 36.60 -14.13 4.55
C SER A 948 36.53 -14.14 3.01
N LEU A 949 36.88 -13.04 2.32
CA LEU A 949 37.04 -13.02 0.85
C LEU A 949 38.23 -13.85 0.35
N ALA A 950 39.16 -14.21 1.26
CA ALA A 950 40.28 -15.11 1.03
C ALA A 950 39.99 -16.57 1.45
N VAL A 951 38.80 -16.85 2.02
CA VAL A 951 38.42 -18.21 2.44
C VAL A 951 37.76 -18.94 1.27
N VAL A 952 38.36 -20.07 0.89
CA VAL A 952 37.82 -21.00 -0.12
C VAL A 952 36.46 -21.53 0.36
N GLY A 953 35.36 -21.13 -0.29
CA GLY A 953 34.01 -21.67 -0.02
C GLY A 953 32.85 -20.67 0.04
N VAL A 954 33.09 -19.35 -0.01
CA VAL A 954 32.01 -18.34 -0.08
C VAL A 954 31.53 -18.16 -1.52
N ASP A 955 30.23 -18.37 -1.80
CA ASP A 955 29.69 -18.25 -3.16
C ASP A 955 29.60 -16.81 -3.69
N LEU A 956 29.52 -16.67 -5.02
CA LEU A 956 29.52 -15.40 -5.76
C LEU A 956 28.37 -14.45 -5.36
N LEU A 957 27.22 -14.98 -4.92
CA LEU A 957 26.05 -14.20 -4.51
C LEU A 957 26.27 -13.57 -3.13
N THR A 958 26.82 -14.34 -2.20
CA THR A 958 27.22 -13.86 -0.87
C THR A 958 28.35 -12.83 -0.99
N ARG A 959 29.32 -13.07 -1.89
CA ARG A 959 30.39 -12.12 -2.23
C ARG A 959 29.83 -10.79 -2.77
N SER A 960 28.81 -10.87 -3.64
CA SER A 960 28.14 -9.70 -4.22
C SER A 960 27.41 -8.84 -3.18
N GLU A 961 26.61 -9.43 -2.28
CA GLU A 961 25.86 -8.68 -1.25
C GLU A 961 26.78 -7.98 -0.23
N LEU A 962 27.92 -8.61 0.06
CA LEU A 962 28.96 -8.06 0.94
C LEU A 962 29.72 -6.90 0.27
N VAL A 963 30.00 -7.01 -1.03
CA VAL A 963 30.58 -5.92 -1.84
C VAL A 963 29.60 -4.75 -1.95
N ASP A 964 28.31 -4.99 -2.15
CA ASP A 964 27.28 -3.94 -2.21
C ASP A 964 27.14 -3.19 -0.86
N SER A 965 27.33 -3.90 0.26
CA SER A 965 27.33 -3.31 1.61
C SER A 965 28.58 -2.47 1.89
N LEU A 966 29.77 -2.93 1.44
CA LEU A 966 31.03 -2.16 1.53
C LEU A 966 31.00 -0.91 0.61
N ALA A 967 30.39 -1.04 -0.56
CA ALA A 967 30.23 0.00 -1.56
C ALA A 967 29.33 1.16 -1.09
N ALA A 968 28.24 0.87 -0.39
CA ALA A 968 27.28 1.88 0.07
C ALA A 968 27.84 2.88 1.10
N GLU A 969 28.98 2.59 1.75
CA GLU A 969 29.59 3.40 2.82
C GLU A 969 31.06 3.79 2.51
N ALA A 970 31.46 3.80 1.23
CA ALA A 970 32.85 3.96 0.82
C ALA A 970 33.52 5.28 1.27
N ALA A 971 32.75 6.32 1.57
CA ALA A 971 33.22 7.63 2.04
C ALA A 971 34.03 7.60 3.36
N GLU A 972 33.81 6.60 4.22
CA GLU A 972 34.40 6.48 5.57
C GLU A 972 35.24 5.19 5.76
N SER A 973 35.71 4.62 4.65
CA SER A 973 36.38 3.32 4.64
C SER A 973 37.92 3.42 4.63
N ASP A 974 38.61 2.39 5.15
CA ASP A 974 40.08 2.31 5.12
C ASP A 974 40.55 2.10 3.67
N HIS A 975 41.32 3.06 3.13
CA HIS A 975 41.86 3.00 1.77
C HIS A 975 42.69 1.73 1.52
N GLN A 976 43.35 1.19 2.54
CA GLN A 976 44.12 -0.06 2.42
C GLN A 976 43.23 -1.28 2.23
N LEU A 977 42.03 -1.26 2.81
CA LEU A 977 41.07 -2.34 2.66
C LEU A 977 40.48 -2.37 1.24
N ILE A 978 40.03 -1.22 0.72
CA ILE A 978 39.52 -1.13 -0.65
C ILE A 978 40.59 -1.55 -1.66
N LYS A 979 41.84 -1.17 -1.43
CA LYS A 979 42.98 -1.62 -2.24
C LYS A 979 43.11 -3.15 -2.24
N LYS A 980 43.06 -3.81 -1.07
CA LYS A 980 43.11 -5.28 -0.96
C LYS A 980 41.93 -5.96 -1.66
N VAL A 981 40.71 -5.43 -1.51
CA VAL A 981 39.51 -5.97 -2.16
C VAL A 981 39.59 -5.82 -3.68
N MET A 982 40.00 -4.66 -4.19
CA MET A 982 40.13 -4.42 -5.63
C MET A 982 41.16 -5.35 -6.29
N LEU A 983 42.22 -5.77 -5.58
CA LEU A 983 43.24 -6.70 -6.11
C LEU A 983 42.72 -8.11 -6.37
N VAL A 984 41.69 -8.54 -5.64
CA VAL A 984 41.10 -9.89 -5.75
C VAL A 984 39.69 -9.89 -6.35
N ALA A 985 39.15 -8.71 -6.67
CA ALA A 985 37.85 -8.53 -7.30
C ALA A 985 37.91 -8.83 -8.80
N THR A 986 36.89 -9.53 -9.30
CA THR A 986 36.63 -9.72 -10.73
C THR A 986 36.27 -8.40 -11.41
N SER A 987 36.31 -8.35 -12.73
CA SER A 987 35.91 -7.16 -13.49
C SER A 987 34.50 -6.64 -13.15
N GLY A 988 33.52 -7.54 -13.01
CA GLY A 988 32.14 -7.19 -12.65
C GLY A 988 32.03 -6.63 -11.22
N GLU A 989 32.82 -7.13 -10.29
CA GLU A 989 32.90 -6.62 -8.92
C GLU A 989 33.61 -5.26 -8.87
N GLN A 990 34.75 -5.10 -9.54
CA GLN A 990 35.45 -3.83 -9.65
C GLN A 990 34.55 -2.72 -10.23
N LYS A 991 33.72 -3.04 -11.24
CA LYS A 991 32.73 -2.11 -11.81
C LYS A 991 31.71 -1.62 -10.78
N ARG A 992 31.18 -2.52 -9.94
CA ARG A 992 30.22 -2.15 -8.88
C ARG A 992 30.86 -1.30 -7.80
N ILE A 993 32.06 -1.66 -7.36
CA ILE A 993 32.82 -0.88 -6.37
C ILE A 993 33.15 0.51 -6.94
N ALA A 994 33.55 0.61 -8.22
CA ALA A 994 33.82 1.87 -8.88
C ALA A 994 32.59 2.78 -8.98
N LEU A 995 31.42 2.23 -9.33
CA LEU A 995 30.16 2.98 -9.39
C LEU A 995 29.75 3.56 -8.02
N ALA A 996 30.10 2.84 -6.95
CA ALA A 996 29.82 3.24 -5.59
C ALA A 996 30.81 4.31 -5.09
N LEU A 997 32.12 4.11 -5.32
CA LEU A 997 33.16 5.11 -5.08
C LEU A 997 32.89 6.41 -5.84
N ALA A 998 32.29 6.34 -7.03
CA ALA A 998 31.90 7.52 -7.80
C ALA A 998 30.67 8.26 -7.23
N SER A 999 30.20 7.98 -6.01
CA SER A 999 29.03 8.64 -5.42
C SER A 999 29.36 9.94 -4.67
N ASP A 1000 30.64 10.18 -4.34
CA ASP A 1000 31.12 11.41 -3.69
C ASP A 1000 32.54 11.79 -4.13
N ARG A 1001 33.04 12.95 -3.68
CA ARG A 1001 34.36 13.48 -4.08
C ARG A 1001 35.54 12.66 -3.53
N PRO A 1002 35.58 12.28 -2.24
CA PRO A 1002 36.66 11.42 -1.71
C PRO A 1002 36.76 10.08 -2.44
N GLY A 1003 35.63 9.45 -2.74
CA GLY A 1003 35.59 8.18 -3.46
C GLY A 1003 36.06 8.30 -4.92
N VAL A 1004 35.74 9.41 -5.61
CA VAL A 1004 36.30 9.71 -6.94
C VAL A 1004 37.83 9.86 -6.90
N GLN A 1005 38.36 10.53 -5.88
CA GLN A 1005 39.81 10.65 -5.69
C GLN A 1005 40.45 9.27 -5.47
N LEU A 1006 39.90 8.46 -4.57
CA LEU A 1006 40.40 7.11 -4.30
C LEU A 1006 40.32 6.21 -5.55
N LEU A 1007 39.25 6.28 -6.33
CA LEU A 1007 39.10 5.52 -7.57
C LEU A 1007 40.20 5.88 -8.59
N ILE A 1008 40.50 7.17 -8.77
CA ILE A 1008 41.58 7.62 -9.65
C ILE A 1008 42.94 7.13 -9.15
N GLU A 1009 43.22 7.24 -7.84
CA GLU A 1009 44.47 6.74 -7.24
C GLU A 1009 44.65 5.23 -7.43
N LEU A 1010 43.60 4.44 -7.24
CA LEU A 1010 43.64 2.98 -7.44
C LEU A 1010 43.96 2.62 -8.89
N ILE A 1011 43.46 3.40 -9.85
CA ILE A 1011 43.72 3.21 -11.28
C ILE A 1011 45.15 3.65 -11.66
N GLU A 1012 45.62 4.78 -11.13
CA GLU A 1012 46.98 5.27 -11.34
C GLU A 1012 48.02 4.26 -10.83
N GLN A 1013 47.77 3.67 -9.66
CA GLN A 1013 48.59 2.61 -9.07
C GLN A 1013 48.48 1.25 -9.80
N GLY A 1014 47.50 1.09 -10.69
CA GLY A 1014 47.25 -0.16 -11.42
C GLY A 1014 46.58 -1.25 -10.60
N VAL A 1015 45.97 -0.89 -9.47
CA VAL A 1015 45.14 -1.77 -8.63
C VAL A 1015 43.79 -2.05 -9.28
N ALA A 1016 43.26 -1.06 -10.00
CA ALA A 1016 41.98 -1.14 -10.70
C ALA A 1016 42.14 -0.74 -12.17
N SER A 1017 41.27 -1.26 -13.04
CA SER A 1017 41.38 -1.02 -14.47
C SER A 1017 40.97 0.41 -14.84
N PRO A 1018 41.73 1.12 -15.72
CA PRO A 1018 41.29 2.41 -16.26
C PRO A 1018 39.98 2.32 -17.05
N ARG A 1019 39.57 1.09 -17.45
CA ARG A 1019 38.29 0.82 -18.11
C ARG A 1019 37.07 1.17 -17.26
N LEU A 1020 37.23 1.20 -15.93
CA LEU A 1020 36.16 1.64 -15.02
C LEU A 1020 35.75 3.10 -15.29
N LEU A 1021 36.66 3.91 -15.83
CA LEU A 1021 36.43 5.32 -16.18
C LEU A 1021 35.83 5.53 -17.58
N VAL A 1022 35.63 4.47 -18.38
CA VAL A 1022 34.89 4.54 -19.66
C VAL A 1022 33.52 3.87 -19.58
N ASP A 1023 33.20 3.21 -18.46
CA ASP A 1023 31.87 2.68 -18.18
C ASP A 1023 30.87 3.83 -18.00
N ALA A 1024 29.77 3.82 -18.76
CA ALA A 1024 28.83 4.95 -18.83
C ALA A 1024 28.32 5.39 -17.44
N SER A 1025 27.90 4.43 -16.61
CA SER A 1025 27.33 4.72 -15.29
C SER A 1025 28.34 5.33 -14.32
N THR A 1026 29.59 4.86 -14.35
CA THR A 1026 30.67 5.39 -13.51
C THR A 1026 31.16 6.73 -14.05
N ARG A 1027 31.32 6.85 -15.37
CA ARG A 1027 31.80 8.06 -16.06
C ARG A 1027 30.90 9.26 -15.80
N ASP A 1028 29.59 9.08 -15.95
CA ASP A 1028 28.60 10.14 -15.74
C ASP A 1028 28.69 10.76 -14.34
N LYS A 1029 28.99 9.95 -13.33
CA LYS A 1029 29.16 10.43 -11.95
C LYS A 1029 30.53 11.08 -11.72
N VAL A 1030 31.61 10.48 -12.24
CA VAL A 1030 32.97 11.04 -12.15
C VAL A 1030 33.02 12.42 -12.81
N ASP A 1031 32.42 12.61 -13.99
CA ASP A 1031 32.40 13.90 -14.69
C ASP A 1031 31.67 15.00 -13.91
N ARG A 1032 30.69 14.65 -13.07
CA ARG A 1032 29.95 15.61 -12.23
C ARG A 1032 30.69 15.99 -10.94
N LEU A 1033 31.53 15.09 -10.43
CA LEU A 1033 32.12 15.20 -9.09
C LEU A 1033 33.62 15.53 -9.08
N ALA A 1034 34.35 15.15 -10.13
CA ALA A 1034 35.79 15.37 -10.25
C ALA A 1034 36.17 16.85 -10.44
N SER A 1035 37.35 17.25 -9.95
CA SER A 1035 37.96 18.55 -10.20
C SER A 1035 38.48 18.65 -11.65
N PRO A 1036 38.73 19.86 -12.18
CA PRO A 1036 39.32 20.04 -13.51
C PRO A 1036 40.65 19.29 -13.70
N GLU A 1037 41.49 19.25 -12.66
CA GLU A 1037 42.76 18.51 -12.67
C GLU A 1037 42.52 16.99 -12.72
N GLN A 1038 41.55 16.49 -11.94
CA GLN A 1038 41.16 15.09 -11.96
C GLN A 1038 40.55 14.68 -13.32
N ILE A 1039 39.75 15.54 -13.96
CA ILE A 1039 39.21 15.31 -15.31
C ILE A 1039 40.36 15.19 -16.33
N GLN A 1040 41.41 15.99 -16.18
CA GLN A 1040 42.62 15.89 -17.01
C GLN A 1040 43.35 14.56 -16.79
N SER A 1041 43.55 14.14 -15.53
CA SER A 1041 44.11 12.82 -15.20
C SER A 1041 43.27 11.69 -15.79
N VAL A 1042 41.94 11.73 -15.63
CA VAL A 1042 41.02 10.74 -16.19
C VAL A 1042 41.14 10.67 -17.72
N THR A 1043 41.20 11.83 -18.39
CA THR A 1043 41.35 11.90 -19.86
C THR A 1043 42.66 11.26 -20.31
N GLN A 1044 43.75 11.50 -19.58
CA GLN A 1044 45.03 10.87 -19.84
C GLN A 1044 45.02 9.37 -19.51
N LEU A 1045 44.27 8.94 -18.48
CA LEU A 1045 44.16 7.53 -18.08
C LEU A 1045 43.48 6.66 -19.14
N ILE A 1046 42.55 7.22 -19.92
CA ILE A 1046 41.75 6.49 -20.90
C ILE A 1046 42.21 6.64 -22.37
N SER A 1047 43.12 7.56 -22.68
CA SER A 1047 43.49 7.91 -24.07
C SER A 1047 44.11 6.77 -24.89
N ASP A 1048 44.76 5.81 -24.23
CA ASP A 1048 45.51 4.71 -24.86
C ASP A 1048 44.92 3.31 -24.54
N LEU A 1049 43.63 3.24 -24.19
CA LEU A 1049 42.99 1.96 -23.84
C LEU A 1049 42.80 1.07 -25.09
N PRO A 1050 43.41 -0.13 -25.15
CA PRO A 1050 43.17 -1.07 -26.25
C PRO A 1050 41.74 -1.62 -26.20
N ASN A 1051 41.12 -1.89 -27.35
CA ASN A 1051 39.76 -2.48 -27.43
C ASN A 1051 39.72 -3.88 -26.79
N GLU A 1052 38.59 -4.22 -26.15
CA GLU A 1052 38.38 -5.57 -25.62
C GLU A 1052 37.78 -6.41 -26.74
N ASP A 1053 38.46 -7.48 -27.10
CA ASP A 1053 37.96 -8.40 -28.12
C ASP A 1053 36.88 -9.31 -27.51
N ALA A 1054 35.65 -9.20 -28.03
CA ALA A 1054 34.52 -10.03 -27.62
C ALA A 1054 34.82 -11.53 -27.76
N ALA A 1055 35.70 -11.93 -28.68
CA ALA A 1055 36.12 -13.32 -28.85
C ALA A 1055 36.97 -13.82 -27.65
N ILE A 1056 37.81 -12.96 -27.06
CA ILE A 1056 38.61 -13.32 -25.88
C ILE A 1056 37.71 -13.48 -24.65
N LEU A 1057 36.73 -12.58 -24.48
CA LEU A 1057 35.75 -12.68 -23.38
C LEU A 1057 34.91 -13.96 -23.49
N ALA A 1058 34.46 -14.32 -24.69
CA ALA A 1058 33.76 -15.59 -24.92
C ALA A 1058 34.64 -16.81 -24.63
N SER A 1059 35.95 -16.72 -24.93
CA SER A 1059 36.90 -17.78 -24.60
C SER A 1059 37.11 -17.93 -23.08
N ILE A 1060 37.08 -16.84 -22.33
CA ILE A 1060 37.17 -16.88 -20.86
C ILE A 1060 35.96 -17.62 -20.28
N ASP A 1061 34.75 -17.33 -20.76
CA ASP A 1061 33.54 -18.01 -20.30
C ASP A 1061 33.52 -19.52 -20.64
N GLN A 1062 34.00 -19.88 -21.83
CA GLN A 1062 34.17 -21.28 -22.23
C GLN A 1062 35.16 -22.01 -21.32
N LEU A 1063 36.31 -21.38 -21.03
CA LEU A 1063 37.35 -21.99 -20.20
C LEU A 1063 36.90 -22.07 -18.73
N LYS A 1064 36.20 -21.06 -18.22
CA LYS A 1064 35.56 -21.08 -16.89
C LYS A 1064 34.60 -22.26 -16.76
N THR A 1065 33.77 -22.50 -17.77
CA THR A 1065 32.83 -23.63 -17.82
C THR A 1065 33.59 -24.96 -17.83
N LEU A 1066 34.66 -25.05 -18.63
CA LEU A 1066 35.48 -26.25 -18.72
C LEU A 1066 36.15 -26.61 -17.39
N VAL A 1067 36.82 -25.65 -16.75
CA VAL A 1067 37.51 -25.87 -15.46
C VAL A 1067 36.51 -26.18 -14.34
N SER A 1068 35.31 -25.55 -14.35
CA SER A 1068 34.28 -25.83 -13.34
C SER A 1068 33.58 -27.18 -13.52
N SER A 1069 33.56 -27.73 -14.74
CA SER A 1069 32.87 -29.00 -15.06
C SER A 1069 33.79 -30.22 -15.07
N LYS A 1070 35.11 -30.01 -15.17
CA LYS A 1070 36.11 -31.08 -15.21
C LYS A 1070 37.43 -30.59 -14.59
N ALA A 1071 37.89 -31.26 -13.53
CA ALA A 1071 39.17 -30.95 -12.89
C ALA A 1071 40.34 -31.17 -13.87
N GLY A 1072 41.27 -30.21 -13.91
CA GLY A 1072 42.51 -30.33 -14.69
C GLY A 1072 43.51 -31.28 -14.03
N ASP A 1073 44.67 -31.46 -14.67
CA ASP A 1073 45.80 -32.22 -14.11
C ASP A 1073 46.89 -31.27 -13.63
N GLU A 1074 47.00 -31.16 -12.30
CA GLU A 1074 47.97 -30.30 -11.60
C GLU A 1074 49.43 -30.55 -12.03
N ALA A 1075 49.82 -31.82 -12.26
CA ALA A 1075 51.19 -32.16 -12.61
C ALA A 1075 51.54 -31.71 -14.04
N ARG A 1076 50.59 -31.83 -14.97
CA ARG A 1076 50.72 -31.29 -16.33
C ARG A 1076 50.69 -29.76 -16.33
N GLY A 1077 49.82 -29.16 -15.53
CA GLY A 1077 49.75 -27.71 -15.31
C GLY A 1077 51.08 -27.11 -14.86
N LYS A 1078 51.78 -27.77 -13.94
CA LYS A 1078 53.11 -27.35 -13.48
C LYS A 1078 54.15 -27.32 -14.60
N LEU A 1079 54.13 -28.29 -15.52
CA LEU A 1079 55.05 -28.29 -16.68
C LEU A 1079 54.75 -27.15 -17.65
N ILE A 1080 53.46 -26.85 -17.85
CA ILE A 1080 53.01 -25.73 -18.70
C ILE A 1080 53.43 -24.39 -18.08
N PHE A 1081 53.33 -24.25 -16.76
CA PHE A 1081 53.83 -23.08 -16.03
C PHE A 1081 55.34 -22.87 -16.24
N VAL A 1082 56.15 -23.92 -16.08
CA VAL A 1082 57.60 -23.84 -16.30
C VAL A 1082 57.92 -23.39 -17.72
N LYS A 1083 57.22 -23.94 -18.72
CA LYS A 1083 57.46 -23.61 -20.13
C LYS A 1083 57.09 -22.17 -20.50
N ASN A 1084 55.98 -21.65 -19.95
CA ASN A 1084 55.37 -20.42 -20.47
C ASN A 1084 55.42 -19.23 -19.50
N CYS A 1085 55.50 -19.46 -18.20
CA CYS A 1085 55.39 -18.41 -17.18
C CYS A 1085 56.72 -18.15 -16.45
N SER A 1086 57.56 -19.16 -16.25
CA SER A 1086 58.78 -19.07 -15.41
C SER A 1086 59.88 -18.15 -15.97
N ALA A 1087 59.82 -17.83 -17.27
CA ALA A 1087 60.74 -16.89 -17.90
C ALA A 1087 60.62 -15.48 -17.31
N CYS A 1088 59.43 -15.11 -16.85
CA CYS A 1088 59.14 -13.78 -16.30
C CYS A 1088 58.68 -13.81 -14.84
N HIS A 1089 58.07 -14.89 -14.35
CA HIS A 1089 57.51 -14.97 -12.99
C HIS A 1089 58.28 -15.91 -12.09
N GLN A 1090 58.39 -15.52 -10.81
CA GLN A 1090 58.94 -16.37 -9.75
C GLN A 1090 57.81 -17.11 -9.01
N LEU A 1091 58.06 -18.38 -8.68
CA LEU A 1091 57.20 -19.20 -7.84
C LEU A 1091 58.06 -20.13 -6.97
N ALA A 1092 57.86 -20.12 -5.65
CA ALA A 1092 58.64 -20.86 -4.67
C ALA A 1092 60.16 -20.69 -4.85
N GLY A 1093 60.60 -19.48 -5.20
CA GLY A 1093 62.00 -19.15 -5.45
C GLY A 1093 62.55 -19.55 -6.83
N GLN A 1094 61.77 -20.21 -7.69
CA GLN A 1094 62.16 -20.65 -9.04
C GLN A 1094 61.59 -19.73 -10.13
N GLY A 1095 62.36 -19.49 -11.21
CA GLY A 1095 61.99 -18.55 -12.29
C GLY A 1095 62.76 -17.23 -12.21
N THR A 1096 62.41 -16.27 -13.08
CA THR A 1096 63.06 -14.94 -13.13
C THR A 1096 62.17 -13.89 -12.46
N ALA A 1097 62.76 -12.92 -11.77
CA ALA A 1097 62.04 -11.83 -11.10
C ALA A 1097 61.86 -10.61 -12.02
N VAL A 1098 61.23 -10.81 -13.18
CA VAL A 1098 60.90 -9.73 -14.15
C VAL A 1098 59.48 -9.22 -13.92
N GLY A 1099 58.52 -10.14 -13.75
CA GLY A 1099 57.14 -9.90 -13.37
C GLY A 1099 56.89 -10.21 -11.89
N PRO A 1100 55.64 -10.06 -11.42
CA PRO A 1100 55.27 -10.29 -10.02
C PRO A 1100 55.52 -11.74 -9.57
N ASN A 1101 55.86 -11.89 -8.29
CA ASN A 1101 55.92 -13.19 -7.62
C ASN A 1101 54.49 -13.78 -7.54
N LEU A 1102 54.35 -15.05 -7.90
CA LEU A 1102 53.09 -15.78 -7.96
C LEU A 1102 52.87 -16.73 -6.77
N ASP A 1103 53.66 -16.61 -5.70
CA ASP A 1103 53.38 -17.30 -4.44
C ASP A 1103 51.98 -16.91 -3.91
N GLY A 1104 51.17 -17.92 -3.55
CA GLY A 1104 49.82 -17.71 -3.01
C GLY A 1104 48.75 -17.31 -4.06
N ILE A 1105 49.08 -17.36 -5.36
CA ILE A 1105 48.24 -16.85 -6.45
C ILE A 1105 46.84 -17.50 -6.53
N GLY A 1106 46.69 -18.74 -6.04
CA GLY A 1106 45.42 -19.47 -6.03
C GLY A 1106 44.33 -18.78 -5.19
N SER A 1107 44.71 -17.95 -4.22
CA SER A 1107 43.79 -17.16 -3.38
C SER A 1107 42.93 -16.16 -4.15
N ARG A 1108 43.31 -15.80 -5.39
CA ARG A 1108 42.53 -14.89 -6.24
C ARG A 1108 41.26 -15.54 -6.82
N GLY A 1109 41.18 -16.86 -6.85
CA GLY A 1109 40.06 -17.59 -7.44
C GLY A 1109 40.07 -17.62 -8.97
N LEU A 1110 39.32 -18.57 -9.54
CA LEU A 1110 39.39 -18.93 -10.97
C LEU A 1110 39.08 -17.75 -11.90
N GLU A 1111 38.00 -17.02 -11.62
CA GLU A 1111 37.52 -15.94 -12.49
C GLU A 1111 38.54 -14.81 -12.60
N ARG A 1112 39.17 -14.43 -11.49
CA ARG A 1112 40.18 -13.40 -11.47
C ARG A 1112 41.47 -13.84 -12.17
N LEU A 1113 41.90 -15.09 -11.97
CA LEU A 1113 43.09 -15.61 -12.62
C LEU A 1113 42.92 -15.71 -14.14
N LEU A 1114 41.73 -16.08 -14.62
CA LEU A 1114 41.42 -16.08 -16.04
C LEU A 1114 41.59 -14.68 -16.63
N GLU A 1115 41.06 -13.65 -15.97
CA GLU A 1115 41.23 -12.26 -16.41
C GLU A 1115 42.69 -11.82 -16.43
N ASP A 1116 43.45 -12.11 -15.36
CA ASP A 1116 44.86 -11.68 -15.23
C ASP A 1116 45.77 -12.32 -16.31
N VAL A 1117 45.47 -13.55 -16.75
CA VAL A 1117 46.29 -14.30 -17.71
C VAL A 1117 45.80 -14.13 -19.16
N TRP A 1118 44.49 -14.11 -19.42
CA TRP A 1118 43.95 -13.95 -20.78
C TRP A 1118 43.90 -12.50 -21.25
N LEU A 1119 43.82 -11.54 -20.31
CA LEU A 1119 43.78 -10.10 -20.60
C LEU A 1119 44.90 -9.37 -19.84
N PRO A 1120 46.19 -9.65 -20.14
CA PRO A 1120 47.31 -9.14 -19.36
C PRO A 1120 47.43 -7.61 -19.36
N ASN A 1121 46.85 -6.94 -20.35
CA ASN A 1121 46.82 -5.47 -20.44
C ASN A 1121 45.71 -4.81 -19.59
N ARG A 1122 44.82 -5.60 -18.96
CA ARG A 1122 43.63 -5.09 -18.25
C ARG A 1122 43.97 -4.36 -16.96
N ASN A 1123 44.88 -4.93 -16.18
CA ASN A 1123 45.35 -4.44 -14.88
C ASN A 1123 46.88 -4.54 -14.82
N VAL A 1124 47.57 -3.45 -15.20
CA VAL A 1124 49.04 -3.38 -15.14
C VAL A 1124 49.45 -2.48 -13.97
N ASP A 1125 49.94 -3.11 -12.92
CA ASP A 1125 50.49 -2.44 -11.73
C ASP A 1125 51.62 -1.49 -12.16
N ALA A 1126 51.65 -0.30 -11.55
CA ALA A 1126 52.61 0.74 -11.88
C ALA A 1126 54.08 0.28 -11.77
N ALA A 1127 54.39 -0.65 -10.87
CA ALA A 1127 55.73 -1.21 -10.68
C ALA A 1127 56.21 -2.05 -11.88
N PHE A 1128 55.29 -2.56 -12.69
CA PHE A 1128 55.59 -3.42 -13.86
C PHE A 1128 55.27 -2.71 -15.19
N ARG A 1129 55.16 -1.39 -15.20
CA ARG A 1129 55.05 -0.59 -16.43
C ARG A 1129 56.44 -0.29 -16.99
N SER A 1130 56.71 -0.75 -18.21
CA SER A 1130 58.00 -0.51 -18.86
C SER A 1130 58.20 0.98 -19.14
N THR A 1131 59.36 1.53 -18.83
CA THR A 1131 59.75 2.89 -19.19
C THR A 1131 60.66 2.84 -20.40
N VAL A 1132 60.34 3.64 -21.40
CA VAL A 1132 61.15 3.89 -22.59
C VAL A 1132 61.87 5.23 -22.39
N LEU A 1133 63.21 5.20 -22.44
CA LEU A 1133 64.07 6.37 -22.38
C LEU A 1133 64.66 6.62 -23.77
N LEU A 1134 64.51 7.84 -24.28
CA LEU A 1134 65.30 8.36 -25.38
C LEU A 1134 66.51 9.07 -24.79
N LEU A 1135 67.72 8.65 -25.15
CA LEU A 1135 68.95 9.26 -24.69
C LEU A 1135 69.43 10.34 -25.66
N SER A 1136 70.25 11.25 -25.15
CA SER A 1136 70.81 12.40 -25.89
C SER A 1136 71.70 12.00 -27.08
N ASP A 1137 72.14 10.74 -27.14
CA ASP A 1137 72.88 10.18 -28.28
C ASP A 1137 71.96 9.57 -29.36
N GLY A 1138 70.64 9.66 -29.17
CA GLY A 1138 69.61 9.11 -30.04
C GLY A 1138 69.29 7.63 -29.81
N SER A 1139 69.92 6.97 -28.82
CA SER A 1139 69.61 5.59 -28.47
C SER A 1139 68.33 5.48 -27.63
N VAL A 1140 67.59 4.39 -27.81
CA VAL A 1140 66.35 4.12 -27.08
C VAL A 1140 66.54 2.90 -26.18
N MET A 1141 66.27 3.06 -24.88
CA MET A 1141 66.32 1.98 -23.90
C MET A 1141 64.94 1.73 -23.31
N SER A 1142 64.59 0.47 -23.06
CA SER A 1142 63.30 0.10 -22.46
C SER A 1142 63.47 -0.91 -21.34
N GLY A 1143 62.88 -0.65 -20.18
CA GLY A 1143 62.90 -1.57 -19.04
C GLY A 1143 62.05 -1.09 -17.86
N PHE A 1144 61.93 -1.91 -16.82
CA PHE A 1144 61.25 -1.57 -15.57
C PHE A 1144 62.17 -0.75 -14.68
N VAL A 1145 61.68 0.36 -14.14
CA VAL A 1145 62.46 1.21 -13.25
C VAL A 1145 62.56 0.54 -11.89
N LYS A 1146 63.76 0.07 -11.53
CA LYS A 1146 64.06 -0.57 -10.24
C LYS A 1146 64.54 0.42 -9.18
N SER A 1147 65.17 1.52 -9.62
CA SER A 1147 65.56 2.65 -8.76
C SER A 1147 65.68 3.91 -9.62
N ASP A 1148 65.17 5.02 -9.08
CA ASP A 1148 65.16 6.35 -9.69
C ASP A 1148 65.53 7.40 -8.63
N GLU A 1149 66.51 7.08 -7.78
CA GLU A 1149 66.98 7.93 -6.69
C GLU A 1149 68.46 8.28 -6.90
N GLY A 1150 68.74 9.57 -7.13
CA GLY A 1150 70.09 10.09 -7.40
C GLY A 1150 70.38 10.37 -8.88
N PRO A 1151 71.66 10.53 -9.30
CA PRO A 1151 72.02 10.96 -10.66
C PRO A 1151 71.91 9.87 -11.74
N GLN A 1152 71.39 8.68 -11.40
CA GLN A 1152 71.26 7.53 -12.31
C GLN A 1152 69.90 6.85 -12.16
N ILE A 1153 69.33 6.42 -13.30
CA ILE A 1153 68.15 5.57 -13.40
C ILE A 1153 68.60 4.13 -13.61
N LEU A 1154 68.09 3.20 -12.80
CA LEU A 1154 68.31 1.76 -12.96
C LEU A 1154 67.07 1.12 -13.60
N LEU A 1155 67.22 0.64 -14.83
CA LEU A 1155 66.21 -0.13 -15.55
C LEU A 1155 66.54 -1.64 -15.49
N VAL A 1156 65.51 -2.48 -15.54
CA VAL A 1156 65.63 -3.93 -15.79
C VAL A 1156 64.92 -4.24 -17.10
N ASP A 1157 65.64 -4.77 -18.09
CA ASP A 1157 65.03 -5.12 -19.37
C ASP A 1157 64.17 -6.41 -19.27
N ASN A 1158 63.48 -6.75 -20.37
CA ASN A 1158 62.62 -7.94 -20.45
C ASN A 1158 63.37 -9.28 -20.34
N THR A 1159 64.71 -9.27 -20.33
CA THR A 1159 65.55 -10.45 -20.10
C THR A 1159 66.05 -10.55 -18.65
N GLY A 1160 65.69 -9.58 -17.80
CA GLY A 1160 66.14 -9.50 -16.41
C GLY A 1160 67.51 -8.83 -16.24
N ARG A 1161 68.05 -8.18 -17.28
CA ARG A 1161 69.34 -7.49 -17.22
C ARG A 1161 69.19 -6.07 -16.70
N GLU A 1162 70.05 -5.69 -15.76
CA GLU A 1162 70.13 -4.33 -15.23
C GLU A 1162 70.87 -3.38 -16.20
N LEU A 1163 70.24 -2.25 -16.50
CA LEU A 1163 70.75 -1.15 -17.33
C LEU A 1163 70.80 0.12 -16.47
N ARG A 1164 71.96 0.79 -16.42
CA ARG A 1164 72.13 2.05 -15.68
C ARG A 1164 72.32 3.20 -16.64
N VAL A 1165 71.50 4.23 -16.49
CA VAL A 1165 71.46 5.41 -17.37
C VAL A 1165 71.64 6.66 -16.51
N SER A 1166 72.48 7.61 -16.90
CA SER A 1166 72.56 8.88 -16.18
C SER A 1166 71.33 9.75 -16.48
N GLN A 1167 70.75 10.39 -15.48
CA GLN A 1167 69.58 11.25 -15.69
C GLN A 1167 69.86 12.42 -16.66
N ASP A 1168 71.11 12.93 -16.67
CA ASP A 1168 71.54 14.01 -17.57
C ASP A 1168 71.59 13.60 -19.05
N GLU A 1169 71.57 12.29 -19.34
CA GLU A 1169 71.58 11.74 -20.69
C GLU A 1169 70.16 11.50 -21.23
N VAL A 1170 69.12 11.64 -20.42
CA VAL A 1170 67.72 11.36 -20.82
C VAL A 1170 67.10 12.59 -21.49
N GLU A 1171 66.79 12.47 -22.78
CA GLU A 1171 66.13 13.51 -23.58
C GLU A 1171 64.60 13.43 -23.49
N ASP A 1172 64.04 12.21 -23.55
CA ASP A 1172 62.61 11.97 -23.39
C ASP A 1172 62.35 10.69 -22.59
N ARG A 1173 61.28 10.68 -21.79
CA ARG A 1173 60.88 9.55 -20.94
C ARG A 1173 59.40 9.28 -21.13
N LYS A 1174 59.08 8.08 -21.60
CA LYS A 1174 57.71 7.62 -21.77
C LYS A 1174 57.45 6.31 -21.06
N THR A 1175 56.47 6.31 -20.16
CA THR A 1175 55.98 5.08 -19.51
C THR A 1175 54.94 4.40 -20.39
N VAL A 1176 55.16 3.11 -20.68
CA VAL A 1176 54.25 2.25 -21.44
C VAL A 1176 53.28 1.58 -20.47
N ARG A 1177 51.99 1.67 -20.77
CA ARG A 1177 50.90 1.16 -19.91
C ARG A 1177 50.46 -0.26 -20.24
N THR A 1178 50.95 -0.83 -21.34
CA THR A 1178 50.70 -2.24 -21.71
C THR A 1178 51.63 -3.16 -20.94
N SER A 1179 51.14 -4.37 -20.68
CA SER A 1179 51.89 -5.43 -20.04
C SER A 1179 53.03 -5.92 -20.95
N PRO A 1180 54.16 -6.35 -20.37
CA PRO A 1180 55.20 -7.07 -21.08
C PRO A 1180 54.75 -8.48 -21.50
N MET A 1181 53.71 -9.02 -20.86
CA MET A 1181 53.14 -10.31 -21.21
C MET A 1181 52.46 -10.22 -22.59
N PRO A 1182 52.67 -11.21 -23.50
CA PRO A 1182 52.09 -11.18 -24.83
C PRO A 1182 50.56 -11.04 -24.80
N ALA A 1183 50.03 -10.03 -25.50
CA ALA A 1183 48.58 -9.80 -25.57
C ALA A 1183 47.81 -10.98 -26.21
N ASN A 1184 48.49 -11.78 -27.04
CA ASN A 1184 47.95 -12.97 -27.69
C ASN A 1184 48.26 -14.28 -26.94
N PHE A 1185 48.60 -14.23 -25.65
CA PHE A 1185 48.93 -15.43 -24.87
C PHE A 1185 47.83 -16.51 -24.91
N HIS A 1186 46.56 -16.09 -24.94
CA HIS A 1186 45.41 -16.96 -25.07
C HIS A 1186 45.42 -17.84 -26.33
N GLU A 1187 46.15 -17.45 -27.39
CA GLU A 1187 46.32 -18.24 -28.62
C GLU A 1187 47.44 -19.29 -28.52
N THR A 1188 48.29 -19.20 -27.50
CA THR A 1188 49.50 -20.03 -27.37
C THR A 1188 49.26 -21.38 -26.68
N LEU A 1189 48.09 -21.54 -26.04
CA LEU A 1189 47.70 -22.74 -25.30
C LEU A 1189 46.44 -23.38 -25.89
N MET A 1190 46.41 -24.71 -25.96
CA MET A 1190 45.17 -25.45 -26.23
C MET A 1190 44.26 -25.38 -24.99
N GLN A 1191 42.93 -25.47 -25.18
CA GLN A 1191 41.98 -25.36 -24.06
C GLN A 1191 42.21 -26.38 -22.94
N SER A 1192 42.67 -27.60 -23.26
CA SER A 1192 43.04 -28.62 -22.27
C SER A 1192 44.27 -28.23 -21.46
N ASP A 1193 45.28 -27.66 -22.11
CA ASP A 1193 46.52 -27.23 -21.47
C ASP A 1193 46.27 -25.99 -20.60
N ALA A 1194 45.37 -25.12 -21.03
CA ALA A 1194 44.91 -23.99 -20.23
C ALA A 1194 44.15 -24.46 -18.97
N ALA A 1195 43.25 -25.44 -19.09
CA ALA A 1195 42.55 -26.00 -17.93
C ALA A 1195 43.52 -26.64 -16.93
N ASP A 1196 44.51 -27.40 -17.41
CA ASP A 1196 45.56 -27.99 -16.57
C ASP A 1196 46.42 -26.91 -15.89
N LEU A 1197 46.76 -25.82 -16.60
CA LEU A 1197 47.49 -24.67 -16.03
C LEU A 1197 46.71 -23.97 -14.92
N PHE A 1198 45.42 -23.69 -15.12
CA PHE A 1198 44.59 -23.01 -14.11
C PHE A 1198 44.31 -23.91 -12.90
N GLU A 1199 44.15 -25.22 -13.08
CA GLU A 1199 44.09 -26.17 -11.96
C GLU A 1199 45.33 -26.07 -11.07
N TYR A 1200 46.52 -26.04 -11.69
CA TYR A 1200 47.77 -25.87 -10.95
C TYR A 1200 47.86 -24.50 -10.28
N LEU A 1201 47.48 -23.41 -10.94
CA LEU A 1201 47.51 -22.08 -10.32
C LEU A 1201 46.53 -21.96 -9.15
N LEU A 1202 45.37 -22.62 -9.24
CA LEU A 1202 44.37 -22.67 -8.17
C LEU A 1202 44.79 -23.52 -6.98
N SER A 1203 45.65 -24.53 -7.16
CA SER A 1203 46.16 -25.34 -6.05
C SER A 1203 47.14 -24.58 -5.14
N LEU A 1204 47.68 -23.44 -5.60
CA LEU A 1204 48.69 -22.63 -4.91
C LEU A 1204 48.05 -21.67 -3.88
N VAL A 1205 47.21 -22.19 -2.98
CA VAL A 1205 46.57 -21.44 -1.88
C VAL A 1205 47.44 -21.54 -0.62
N LYS A 1206 48.47 -20.70 -0.51
CA LYS A 1206 49.21 -20.52 0.76
C LYS A 1206 49.65 -19.10 0.98
#